data_AF-A0A3E2HM85-F1
#
_entry.id   AF-A0A3E2HM85-F1
#
_cell.length_a   1.000
_cell.length_b   1.000
_cell.length_c   1.000
_cell.angle_alpha   90.00
_cell.angle_beta   90.00
_cell.angle_gamma   90.00
#
_symmetry.space_group_name_H-M   'P 1'
#
loop_
_entity.id
_entity.type
_entity.pdbx_description
1 polymer ?
#
loop_
_entity_poly.entity_id
_entity_poly.type
_entity_poly.pdbx_seq_one_letter_code
_entity_poly.pdbx_strand_id
1 'polypeptide(L)'
;MPLSGQDVAQHNSKDSCWVIVHGEAYDVTEFLPEHPGGQKIILKYAGKDATEEFDPIHPPDTLDKYLHKSKHLGPVDMGTVVQEKKEINPEEEGRLERIARMPTLEQCYNLLDFEAVAKKVMKKNAWAYYSSGADDEITLRENHSAFHRIWFRPRILQDVEKIDFSTTMLGTKVDIPFYVTATALGKLGNPEGEVVLTRAAKTHNVVQMIPTLASCSFDEIMDAAQGDQVQWMQLYVNKDRAITKKIVQHAEKRGCKGLFITVDAPQLGRREKDMRTKFTDEGSRVQSGQETDKSQGAARAISSFIDPSLSWKDIPWFLSITKMPIILKGVQRVEDVVRAIEAGCHGVVLSNHGGRQLETSRSGIEVLAEVMPVLRQMGLENRIEIFIDGGVRRATDIIKALCLGAKGVGIGRPFLYAMSAYGEPGVDRAMQLLKDEMEMNMRLIGCTSIADLNPSLVDARALSSHTTTVPVDTLSNQIYDPLLAVFIMAPPSPPQKTLYLGTFIHCKDLEHLEFLHNTAVCVDEKGTIVAVDKDCDRTKAEQTLFPKLGWSSEDVTVRAAKPDQFFFPGFIDTHIHASQYPNAGIFGKTTLMDWLETYTFPMESSLSDPKKAQTVYTQCIKRTLSHGTTTASYYATISVPSTNILADLCLSHGQRAFVGRCCMDRLSPDYYRDVSAAQGLQDTRASIAHISSIDPTHALITPILTPRFAPSCTSEMMHGLSAIHQETNLPIQTHISENHGEMELVKKLFPDQPNYTAVYDAHGLLTPKTILAHAVHLSEDEVKLIKERRSKISHCPVSNSSITSGTAKIRWMLNQGVEIGLGTDMSGGYSASILEAARHALLVSRHVAMGGDEEAKLSIEEVLYLGTRGGAKVVGLEERVGGFEVGMEWDVQLVGLGSVEEEEVGPVDIFGWESWDDRIAKWVFNGDDRNT
;
A
#
# COMPACT_ATOMS: atom_id res chain seq x y z
N MET A 1 -40.00 -44.58 -10.38
CA MET A 1 -40.41 -43.20 -10.03
C MET A 1 -39.18 -42.50 -9.49
N PRO A 2 -38.93 -41.23 -9.85
CA PRO A 2 -37.81 -40.49 -9.27
C PRO A 2 -37.99 -40.38 -7.76
N LEU A 3 -36.87 -40.39 -7.03
CA LEU A 3 -36.87 -40.14 -5.59
C LEU A 3 -37.29 -38.69 -5.34
N SER A 4 -37.98 -38.42 -4.24
CA SER A 4 -38.21 -37.05 -3.79
C SER A 4 -37.03 -36.53 -2.98
N GLY A 5 -36.88 -35.21 -2.88
CA GLY A 5 -35.91 -34.59 -1.98
C GLY A 5 -36.13 -34.98 -0.52
N GLN A 6 -37.37 -35.26 -0.11
CA GLN A 6 -37.67 -35.78 1.23
C GLN A 6 -37.20 -37.22 1.44
N ASP A 7 -37.20 -38.04 0.38
CA ASP A 7 -36.66 -39.40 0.46
C ASP A 7 -35.16 -39.34 0.70
N VAL A 8 -34.43 -38.47 -0.01
CA VAL A 8 -32.99 -38.30 0.18
C VAL A 8 -32.67 -37.65 1.54
N ALA A 9 -33.45 -36.65 1.98
CA ALA A 9 -33.20 -35.91 3.21
C ALA A 9 -33.26 -36.75 4.50
N GLN A 10 -33.89 -37.92 4.46
CA GLN A 10 -33.92 -38.88 5.57
C GLN A 10 -32.56 -39.54 5.83
N HIS A 11 -31.67 -39.55 4.83
CA HIS A 11 -30.34 -40.17 4.88
C HIS A 11 -29.26 -39.11 5.12
N ASN A 12 -29.32 -38.44 6.28
CA ASN A 12 -28.49 -37.29 6.62
C ASN A 12 -27.49 -37.53 7.77
N SER A 13 -27.12 -38.79 8.03
CA SER A 13 -26.28 -39.17 9.18
C SER A 13 -25.14 -40.11 8.79
N LYS A 14 -24.20 -40.35 9.71
CA LYS A 14 -23.06 -41.25 9.46
C LYS A 14 -23.47 -42.69 9.17
N ASP A 15 -24.55 -43.15 9.80
CA ASP A 15 -25.04 -44.53 9.66
C ASP A 15 -25.98 -44.70 8.46
N SER A 16 -26.35 -43.60 7.80
CA SER A 16 -27.23 -43.56 6.64
C SER A 16 -27.07 -42.21 5.93
N CYS A 17 -26.27 -42.19 4.85
CA CYS A 17 -25.81 -40.99 4.17
C CYS A 17 -26.03 -41.08 2.65
N TRP A 18 -27.02 -40.35 2.15
CA TRP A 18 -27.23 -40.18 0.71
C TRP A 18 -26.91 -38.75 0.29
N VAL A 19 -26.44 -38.57 -0.93
CA VAL A 19 -26.16 -37.25 -1.52
C VAL A 19 -26.74 -37.17 -2.92
N ILE A 20 -27.11 -35.96 -3.35
CA ILE A 20 -27.53 -35.70 -4.73
C ILE A 20 -26.35 -35.07 -5.47
N VAL A 21 -26.02 -35.61 -6.64
CA VAL A 21 -25.00 -35.05 -7.55
C VAL A 21 -25.56 -35.11 -8.96
N HIS A 22 -25.61 -33.97 -9.65
CA HIS A 22 -26.21 -33.81 -10.99
C HIS A 22 -27.65 -34.34 -11.10
N GLY A 23 -28.45 -34.20 -10.03
CA GLY A 23 -29.84 -34.65 -10.01
C GLY A 23 -30.06 -36.15 -9.79
N GLU A 24 -29.00 -36.91 -9.54
CA GLU A 24 -29.04 -38.34 -9.21
C GLU A 24 -28.69 -38.56 -7.73
N ALA A 25 -29.37 -39.50 -7.06
CA ALA A 25 -29.08 -39.85 -5.67
C ALA A 25 -28.09 -41.02 -5.56
N TYR A 26 -27.16 -40.90 -4.61
CA TYR A 26 -26.11 -41.90 -4.36
C TYR A 26 -26.05 -42.28 -2.89
N ASP A 27 -26.02 -43.58 -2.60
CA ASP A 27 -25.74 -44.10 -1.26
C ASP A 27 -24.22 -44.16 -1.03
N VAL A 28 -23.71 -43.19 -0.25
CA VAL A 28 -22.28 -43.07 0.07
C VAL A 28 -21.96 -43.52 1.49
N THR A 29 -22.91 -44.15 2.20
CA THR A 29 -22.79 -44.55 3.61
C THR A 29 -21.53 -45.38 3.88
N GLU A 30 -21.34 -46.45 3.12
CA GLU A 30 -20.18 -47.34 3.25
C GLU A 30 -18.88 -46.71 2.70
N PHE A 31 -19.00 -45.71 1.82
CA PHE A 31 -17.87 -45.01 1.22
C PHE A 31 -17.34 -43.86 2.09
N LEU A 32 -18.14 -43.36 3.05
CA LEU A 32 -17.74 -42.31 4.00
C LEU A 32 -16.32 -42.51 4.57
N PRO A 33 -15.95 -43.68 5.16
CA PRO A 33 -14.61 -43.89 5.71
C PRO A 33 -13.49 -43.98 4.68
N GLU A 34 -13.84 -44.26 3.43
CA GLU A 34 -12.89 -44.41 2.32
C GLU A 34 -12.65 -43.09 1.58
N HIS A 35 -13.53 -42.09 1.78
CA HIS A 35 -13.43 -40.81 1.08
C HIS A 35 -12.10 -40.09 1.38
N PRO A 36 -11.28 -39.82 0.36
CA PRO A 36 -9.96 -39.20 0.53
C PRO A 36 -10.01 -37.78 1.13
N GLY A 37 -11.08 -37.02 0.86
CA GLY A 37 -11.31 -35.69 1.45
C GLY A 37 -11.73 -35.71 2.93
N GLY A 38 -11.95 -36.91 3.49
CA GLY A 38 -12.47 -37.12 4.84
C GLY A 38 -14.01 -37.20 4.88
N GLN A 39 -14.54 -37.87 5.90
CA GLN A 39 -15.99 -38.13 6.02
C GLN A 39 -16.81 -36.85 6.28
N LYS A 40 -16.21 -35.85 6.96
CA LYS A 40 -16.91 -34.64 7.41
C LYS A 40 -17.45 -33.79 6.26
N ILE A 41 -16.76 -33.74 5.13
CA ILE A 41 -17.21 -32.92 3.98
C ILE A 41 -18.43 -33.56 3.31
N ILE A 42 -18.49 -34.88 3.21
CA ILE A 42 -19.69 -35.58 2.70
C ILE A 42 -20.85 -35.42 3.67
N LEU A 43 -20.58 -35.57 4.97
CA LEU A 43 -21.61 -35.42 6.02
C LEU A 43 -22.23 -34.01 6.05
N LYS A 44 -21.50 -32.96 5.65
CA LYS A 44 -22.02 -31.59 5.49
C LYS A 44 -23.19 -31.53 4.48
N TYR A 45 -23.17 -32.40 3.47
CA TYR A 45 -24.17 -32.48 2.41
C TYR A 45 -25.02 -33.76 2.49
N ALA A 46 -24.97 -34.50 3.61
CA ALA A 46 -25.80 -35.68 3.79
C ALA A 46 -27.29 -35.29 3.74
N GLY A 47 -28.05 -35.97 2.89
CA GLY A 47 -29.45 -35.68 2.60
C GLY A 47 -29.68 -34.45 1.69
N LYS A 48 -28.63 -33.88 1.09
CA LYS A 48 -28.69 -32.62 0.31
C LYS A 48 -28.07 -32.78 -1.09
N ASP A 49 -28.24 -31.73 -1.90
CA ASP A 49 -27.51 -31.56 -3.16
C ASP A 49 -26.09 -31.05 -2.90
N ALA A 50 -25.10 -31.82 -3.39
CA ALA A 50 -23.67 -31.57 -3.24
C ALA A 50 -23.02 -31.15 -4.57
N THR A 51 -23.78 -31.02 -5.66
CA THR A 51 -23.25 -30.81 -7.03
C THR A 51 -22.25 -29.65 -7.09
N GLU A 52 -22.61 -28.49 -6.52
CA GLU A 52 -21.77 -27.29 -6.60
C GLU A 52 -20.41 -27.42 -5.90
N GLU A 53 -20.31 -28.26 -4.87
CA GLU A 53 -19.05 -28.53 -4.17
C GLU A 53 -18.32 -29.75 -4.75
N PHE A 54 -19.05 -30.64 -5.43
CA PHE A 54 -18.50 -31.83 -6.06
C PHE A 54 -17.75 -31.46 -7.35
N ASP A 55 -18.37 -30.66 -8.22
CA ASP A 55 -17.90 -30.35 -9.58
C ASP A 55 -16.51 -29.73 -9.66
N PRO A 56 -16.13 -28.79 -8.76
CA PRO A 56 -14.81 -28.16 -8.85
C PRO A 56 -13.65 -29.11 -8.52
N ILE A 57 -13.95 -30.25 -7.90
CA ILE A 57 -12.96 -31.16 -7.32
C ILE A 57 -12.90 -32.49 -8.06
N HIS A 58 -14.02 -33.00 -8.57
CA HIS A 58 -14.12 -34.36 -9.07
C HIS A 58 -14.36 -34.40 -10.58
N PRO A 59 -13.67 -35.30 -11.31
CA PRO A 59 -14.04 -35.66 -12.68
C PRO A 59 -15.49 -36.13 -12.77
N PRO A 60 -16.22 -35.81 -13.85
CA PRO A 60 -17.61 -36.22 -14.03
C PRO A 60 -17.85 -37.73 -13.92
N ASP A 61 -16.85 -38.55 -14.26
CA ASP A 61 -16.93 -40.01 -14.24
C ASP A 61 -16.49 -40.65 -12.90
N THR A 62 -16.30 -39.84 -11.85
CA THR A 62 -15.80 -40.29 -10.55
C THR A 62 -16.75 -41.30 -9.89
N LEU A 63 -18.05 -41.02 -9.87
CA LEU A 63 -19.05 -41.89 -9.21
C LEU A 63 -19.21 -43.22 -9.96
N ASP A 64 -19.08 -43.23 -11.28
CA ASP A 64 -19.12 -44.46 -12.09
C ASP A 64 -17.89 -45.36 -11.85
N LYS A 65 -16.73 -44.74 -11.59
CA LYS A 65 -15.46 -45.47 -11.41
C LYS A 65 -15.31 -46.05 -10.01
N TYR A 66 -15.69 -45.29 -8.98
CA TYR A 66 -15.34 -45.61 -7.60
C TYR A 66 -16.53 -46.07 -6.75
N LEU A 67 -17.76 -45.79 -7.17
CA LEU A 67 -18.95 -46.22 -6.44
C LEU A 67 -19.65 -47.37 -7.18
N HIS A 68 -19.90 -48.47 -6.48
CA HIS A 68 -20.53 -49.66 -7.06
C HIS A 68 -21.93 -49.31 -7.62
N LYS A 69 -22.29 -49.85 -8.80
CA LYS A 69 -23.56 -49.53 -9.48
C LYS A 69 -24.81 -49.72 -8.62
N SER A 70 -24.80 -50.63 -7.64
CA SER A 70 -25.92 -50.83 -6.71
C SER A 70 -26.16 -49.67 -5.75
N LYS A 71 -25.21 -48.73 -5.65
CA LYS A 71 -25.28 -47.52 -4.81
C LYS A 71 -25.75 -46.29 -5.59
N HIS A 72 -25.98 -46.42 -6.90
CA HIS A 72 -26.62 -45.42 -7.74
C HIS A 72 -28.13 -45.61 -7.63
N LEU A 73 -28.80 -44.77 -6.84
CA LEU A 73 -30.19 -44.97 -6.45
C LEU A 73 -31.17 -44.45 -7.52
N GLY A 74 -30.69 -43.58 -8.40
CA GLY A 74 -31.42 -43.06 -9.56
C GLY A 74 -31.85 -41.60 -9.42
N PRO A 75 -32.67 -41.10 -10.37
CA PRO A 75 -32.97 -39.68 -10.51
C PRO A 75 -33.82 -39.14 -9.35
N VAL A 76 -33.58 -37.88 -9.00
CA VAL A 76 -34.31 -37.13 -7.98
C VAL A 76 -35.17 -36.05 -8.63
N ASP A 77 -36.40 -35.88 -8.14
CA ASP A 77 -37.22 -34.72 -8.50
C ASP A 77 -36.66 -33.47 -7.80
N MET A 78 -35.80 -32.73 -8.52
CA MET A 78 -35.14 -31.52 -8.01
C MET A 78 -36.11 -30.41 -7.59
N GLY A 79 -37.37 -30.42 -8.05
CA GLY A 79 -38.40 -29.49 -7.60
C GLY A 79 -38.84 -29.72 -6.15
N THR A 80 -38.53 -30.89 -5.59
CA THR A 80 -38.83 -31.29 -4.20
C THR A 80 -37.62 -31.19 -3.27
N VAL A 81 -36.43 -30.87 -3.80
CA VAL A 81 -35.21 -30.67 -3.01
C VAL A 81 -35.24 -29.27 -2.37
N VAL A 82 -35.02 -29.22 -1.06
CA VAL A 82 -34.96 -27.95 -0.33
C VAL A 82 -33.74 -27.17 -0.79
N GLN A 83 -33.97 -26.07 -1.52
CA GLN A 83 -32.93 -25.14 -1.92
C GLN A 83 -32.60 -24.22 -0.73
N GLU A 84 -31.38 -24.33 -0.19
CA GLU A 84 -30.89 -23.37 0.80
C GLU A 84 -30.76 -22.00 0.12
N LYS A 85 -31.49 -20.99 0.62
CA LYS A 85 -31.25 -19.60 0.22
C LYS A 85 -29.84 -19.22 0.69
N LYS A 86 -28.88 -19.18 -0.23
CA LYS A 86 -27.56 -18.64 0.04
C LYS A 86 -27.69 -17.16 0.37
N GLU A 87 -27.42 -16.77 1.61
CA GLU A 87 -27.19 -15.37 1.93
C GLU A 87 -26.00 -14.89 1.09
N ILE A 88 -26.19 -13.77 0.39
CA ILE A 88 -25.11 -13.17 -0.38
C ILE A 88 -24.12 -12.61 0.63
N ASN A 89 -23.04 -13.33 0.84
CA ASN A 89 -21.91 -12.86 1.64
C ASN A 89 -21.36 -11.58 0.97
N PRO A 90 -21.21 -10.46 1.71
CA PRO A 90 -20.61 -9.23 1.18
C PRO A 90 -19.24 -9.45 0.48
N GLU A 91 -18.46 -10.46 0.90
CA GLU A 91 -17.21 -10.85 0.25
C GLU A 91 -17.42 -11.36 -1.19
N GLU A 92 -18.51 -12.07 -1.44
CA GLU A 92 -18.87 -12.60 -2.76
C GLU A 92 -19.45 -11.50 -3.66
N GLU A 93 -20.26 -10.60 -3.11
CA GLU A 93 -20.75 -9.41 -3.84
C GLU A 93 -19.59 -8.56 -4.34
N GLY A 94 -18.64 -8.21 -3.46
CA GLY A 94 -17.44 -7.46 -3.86
C GLY A 94 -16.58 -8.22 -4.88
N ARG A 95 -16.57 -9.57 -4.86
CA ARG A 95 -15.86 -10.37 -5.88
C ARG A 95 -16.54 -10.26 -7.25
N LEU A 96 -17.86 -10.30 -7.30
CA LEU A 96 -18.63 -10.14 -8.55
C LEU A 96 -18.47 -8.73 -9.13
N GLU A 97 -18.40 -7.69 -8.29
CA GLU A 97 -18.08 -6.34 -8.72
C GLU A 97 -16.67 -6.24 -9.31
N ARG A 98 -15.67 -6.87 -8.67
CA ARG A 98 -14.30 -6.94 -9.21
C ARG A 98 -14.23 -7.68 -10.55
N ILE A 99 -15.07 -8.71 -10.74
CA ILE A 99 -15.21 -9.38 -12.05
C ILE A 99 -15.75 -8.40 -13.10
N ALA A 100 -16.79 -7.63 -12.76
CA ALA A 100 -17.38 -6.66 -13.67
C ALA A 100 -16.41 -5.53 -14.07
N ARG A 101 -15.41 -5.24 -13.22
CA ARG A 101 -14.39 -4.21 -13.45
C ARG A 101 -13.02 -4.77 -13.87
N MET A 102 -12.93 -6.02 -14.31
CA MET A 102 -11.65 -6.57 -14.77
C MET A 102 -11.08 -5.73 -15.92
N PRO A 103 -9.76 -5.48 -15.95
CA PRO A 103 -9.12 -4.83 -17.08
C PRO A 103 -9.28 -5.70 -18.33
N THR A 104 -9.26 -5.09 -19.51
CA THR A 104 -9.37 -5.83 -20.76
C THR A 104 -8.10 -6.65 -21.02
N LEU A 105 -8.20 -7.69 -21.85
CA LEU A 105 -7.05 -8.56 -22.16
C LEU A 105 -5.89 -7.80 -22.82
N GLU A 106 -6.19 -6.73 -23.55
CA GLU A 106 -5.20 -5.86 -24.20
C GLU A 106 -4.36 -5.07 -23.19
N GLN A 107 -4.91 -4.83 -21.99
CA GLN A 107 -4.21 -4.17 -20.89
C GLN A 107 -3.32 -5.13 -20.09
N CYS A 108 -3.38 -6.44 -20.37
CA CYS A 108 -2.42 -7.41 -19.85
C CYS A 108 -1.17 -7.40 -20.75
N TYR A 109 -0.04 -6.98 -20.18
CA TYR A 109 1.26 -6.85 -20.85
C TYR A 109 2.23 -7.97 -20.48
N ASN A 110 1.97 -8.70 -19.39
CA ASN A 110 2.84 -9.79 -18.95
C ASN A 110 2.12 -10.82 -18.06
N LEU A 111 2.82 -11.92 -17.72
CA LEU A 111 2.26 -13.01 -16.92
C LEU A 111 1.84 -12.62 -15.48
N LEU A 112 2.46 -11.59 -14.89
CA LEU A 112 2.13 -11.13 -13.55
C LEU A 112 0.80 -10.36 -13.50
N ASP A 113 0.37 -9.78 -14.63
CA ASP A 113 -0.92 -9.08 -14.71
C ASP A 113 -2.07 -10.07 -14.51
N PHE A 114 -1.98 -11.26 -15.13
CA PHE A 114 -2.94 -12.35 -14.90
C PHE A 114 -2.95 -12.83 -13.44
N GLU A 115 -1.79 -12.90 -12.79
CA GLU A 115 -1.68 -13.26 -11.38
C GLU A 115 -2.35 -12.20 -10.48
N ALA A 116 -2.13 -10.91 -10.78
CA ALA A 116 -2.74 -9.80 -10.06
C ALA A 116 -4.26 -9.77 -10.21
N VAL A 117 -4.77 -9.98 -11.43
CA VAL A 117 -6.22 -10.04 -11.68
C VAL A 117 -6.83 -11.28 -11.03
N ALA A 118 -6.25 -12.47 -11.24
CA ALA A 118 -6.74 -13.73 -10.67
C ALA A 118 -6.85 -13.67 -9.14
N LYS A 119 -5.87 -13.07 -8.45
CA LYS A 119 -5.91 -12.85 -7.00
C LYS A 119 -7.17 -12.12 -6.53
N LYS A 120 -7.66 -11.16 -7.32
CA LYS A 120 -8.82 -10.33 -6.98
C LYS A 120 -10.16 -11.01 -7.30
N VAL A 121 -10.21 -11.84 -8.35
CA VAL A 121 -11.48 -12.36 -8.89
C VAL A 121 -11.78 -13.82 -8.59
N MET A 122 -10.74 -14.61 -8.27
CA MET A 122 -10.91 -16.01 -7.86
C MET A 122 -11.58 -16.13 -6.50
N LYS A 123 -12.30 -17.24 -6.28
CA LYS A 123 -12.75 -17.63 -4.94
C LYS A 123 -11.53 -17.82 -4.03
N LYS A 124 -11.63 -17.38 -2.77
CA LYS A 124 -10.53 -17.41 -1.78
C LYS A 124 -9.88 -18.80 -1.62
N ASN A 125 -10.69 -19.86 -1.60
CA ASN A 125 -10.21 -21.24 -1.50
C ASN A 125 -9.44 -21.67 -2.75
N ALA A 126 -9.93 -21.30 -3.93
CA ALA A 126 -9.25 -21.58 -5.20
C ALA A 126 -7.91 -20.82 -5.30
N TRP A 127 -7.90 -19.53 -4.95
CA TRP A 127 -6.68 -18.74 -4.88
C TRP A 127 -5.67 -19.32 -3.89
N ALA A 128 -6.10 -19.69 -2.68
CA ALA A 128 -5.25 -20.32 -1.68
C ALA A 128 -4.67 -21.65 -2.19
N TYR A 129 -5.45 -22.44 -2.92
CA TYR A 129 -4.99 -23.69 -3.50
C TYR A 129 -3.90 -23.49 -4.58
N TYR A 130 -4.09 -22.57 -5.51
CA TYR A 130 -3.12 -22.29 -6.59
C TYR A 130 -1.87 -21.53 -6.12
N SER A 131 -2.06 -20.46 -5.33
CA SER A 131 -0.98 -19.55 -4.95
C SER A 131 -0.08 -20.08 -3.83
N SER A 132 -0.49 -21.14 -3.12
CA SER A 132 0.28 -21.68 -2.01
C SER A 132 1.56 -22.42 -2.44
N GLY A 133 2.60 -22.24 -1.61
CA GLY A 133 3.75 -23.14 -1.48
C GLY A 133 3.68 -23.98 -0.20
N ALA A 134 4.70 -24.79 0.05
CA ALA A 134 4.87 -25.49 1.32
C ALA A 134 5.43 -24.55 2.39
N ASP A 135 5.04 -24.78 3.65
CA ASP A 135 5.55 -24.11 4.85
C ASP A 135 5.64 -22.57 4.70
N ASP A 136 6.85 -22.02 4.68
CA ASP A 136 7.13 -20.57 4.63
C ASP A 136 7.10 -19.99 3.21
N GLU A 137 6.93 -20.84 2.19
CA GLU A 137 6.99 -20.56 0.76
C GLU A 137 8.34 -19.97 0.28
N ILE A 138 9.45 -20.31 0.93
CA ILE A 138 10.81 -19.85 0.56
C ILE A 138 11.17 -20.37 -0.83
N THR A 139 11.11 -21.69 -1.05
CA THR A 139 11.40 -22.34 -2.33
C THR A 139 10.47 -21.84 -3.44
N LEU A 140 9.21 -21.54 -3.13
CA LEU A 140 8.27 -20.97 -4.11
C LEU A 140 8.82 -19.67 -4.70
N ARG A 141 9.29 -18.75 -3.84
CA ARG A 141 9.84 -17.46 -4.26
C ARG A 141 11.23 -17.62 -4.86
N GLU A 142 12.07 -18.46 -4.24
CA GLU A 142 13.43 -18.74 -4.67
C GLU A 142 13.50 -19.28 -6.10
N ASN A 143 12.56 -20.15 -6.49
CA ASN A 143 12.44 -20.62 -7.87
C ASN A 143 12.41 -19.49 -8.91
N HIS A 144 11.79 -18.35 -8.56
CA HIS A 144 11.77 -17.18 -9.43
C HIS A 144 13.01 -16.30 -9.20
N SER A 145 13.32 -15.98 -7.95
CA SER A 145 14.45 -15.10 -7.59
C SER A 145 15.81 -15.60 -8.12
N ALA A 146 16.01 -16.92 -8.23
CA ALA A 146 17.25 -17.49 -8.77
C ALA A 146 17.52 -17.05 -10.22
N PHE A 147 16.49 -16.85 -11.07
CA PHE A 147 16.69 -16.33 -12.42
C PHE A 147 17.29 -14.92 -12.43
N HIS A 148 17.08 -14.12 -11.38
CA HIS A 148 17.63 -12.77 -11.26
C HIS A 148 19.13 -12.75 -10.90
N ARG A 149 19.70 -13.90 -10.51
CA ARG A 149 21.14 -14.06 -10.31
C ARG A 149 21.91 -14.41 -11.59
N ILE A 150 21.21 -14.55 -12.72
CA ILE A 150 21.78 -14.85 -14.03
C ILE A 150 21.64 -13.62 -14.94
N TRP A 151 22.77 -13.15 -15.46
CA TRP A 151 22.84 -12.00 -16.38
C TRP A 151 23.14 -12.44 -17.80
N PHE A 152 22.63 -11.72 -18.80
CA PHE A 152 22.96 -12.00 -20.20
C PHE A 152 24.30 -11.39 -20.63
N ARG A 153 24.93 -12.05 -21.59
CA ARG A 153 26.14 -11.59 -22.29
C ARG A 153 25.82 -11.52 -23.80
N PRO A 154 25.06 -10.50 -24.23
CA PRO A 154 24.50 -10.44 -25.58
C PRO A 154 25.60 -10.30 -26.64
N ARG A 155 25.35 -10.86 -27.84
CA ARG A 155 26.18 -10.66 -29.02
C ARG A 155 25.65 -9.47 -29.81
N ILE A 156 26.49 -8.47 -30.04
CA ILE A 156 26.17 -7.28 -30.85
C ILE A 156 26.53 -7.50 -32.32
N LEU A 157 25.97 -6.67 -33.21
CA LEU A 157 26.21 -6.72 -34.67
C LEU A 157 25.95 -8.11 -35.28
N GLN A 158 24.94 -8.83 -34.77
CA GLN A 158 24.42 -10.05 -35.38
C GLN A 158 23.25 -9.70 -36.29
N ASP A 159 23.12 -10.41 -37.41
CA ASP A 159 21.89 -10.35 -38.20
C ASP A 159 20.79 -11.11 -37.44
N VAL A 160 19.80 -10.35 -36.97
CA VAL A 160 18.66 -10.83 -36.18
C VAL A 160 17.33 -10.45 -36.83
N GLU A 161 17.32 -10.26 -38.15
CA GLU A 161 16.10 -9.97 -38.89
C GLU A 161 15.07 -11.10 -38.69
N LYS A 162 15.52 -12.35 -38.82
CA LYS A 162 14.69 -13.56 -38.74
C LYS A 162 15.05 -14.39 -37.52
N ILE A 163 14.03 -14.73 -36.73
CA ILE A 163 14.14 -15.54 -35.51
C ILE A 163 13.33 -16.82 -35.68
N ASP A 164 13.90 -17.95 -35.32
CA ASP A 164 13.24 -19.25 -35.17
C ASP A 164 13.48 -19.82 -33.77
N PHE A 165 12.50 -19.65 -32.88
CA PHE A 165 12.55 -20.22 -31.53
C PHE A 165 11.86 -21.59 -31.42
N SER A 166 11.55 -22.25 -32.56
CA SER A 166 11.00 -23.59 -32.55
C SER A 166 12.05 -24.65 -32.16
N THR A 167 11.62 -25.75 -31.56
CA THR A 167 12.52 -26.83 -31.11
C THR A 167 11.84 -28.19 -31.13
N THR A 168 12.51 -29.21 -30.60
CA THR A 168 11.92 -30.53 -30.34
C THR A 168 11.91 -30.84 -28.86
N MET A 169 10.86 -31.52 -28.38
CA MET A 169 10.76 -32.08 -27.03
C MET A 169 10.24 -33.51 -27.14
N LEU A 170 10.99 -34.50 -26.65
CA LEU A 170 10.68 -35.93 -26.78
C LEU A 170 10.34 -36.34 -28.23
N GLY A 171 11.08 -35.80 -29.20
CA GLY A 171 10.86 -36.03 -30.63
C GLY A 171 9.67 -35.28 -31.25
N THR A 172 8.90 -34.52 -30.47
CA THR A 172 7.79 -33.68 -30.98
C THR A 172 8.31 -32.30 -31.37
N LYS A 173 8.00 -31.82 -32.58
CA LYS A 173 8.27 -30.43 -32.99
C LYS A 173 7.29 -29.49 -32.29
N VAL A 174 7.81 -28.45 -31.65
CA VAL A 174 7.04 -27.41 -30.97
C VAL A 174 7.46 -26.03 -31.47
N ASP A 175 6.54 -25.08 -31.49
CA ASP A 175 6.82 -23.73 -32.01
C ASP A 175 7.57 -22.84 -31.02
N ILE A 176 7.56 -23.20 -29.73
CA ILE A 176 8.21 -22.42 -28.66
C ILE A 176 8.72 -23.37 -27.55
N PRO A 177 9.83 -23.07 -26.86
CA PRO A 177 10.48 -24.02 -25.96
C PRO A 177 9.89 -24.01 -24.53
N PHE A 178 8.58 -23.85 -24.41
CA PHE A 178 7.84 -24.06 -23.16
C PHE A 178 6.70 -25.05 -23.33
N TYR A 179 6.22 -25.60 -22.21
CA TYR A 179 5.05 -26.48 -22.16
C TYR A 179 4.16 -26.13 -20.97
N VAL A 180 2.88 -26.48 -21.05
CA VAL A 180 1.95 -26.38 -19.91
C VAL A 180 2.25 -27.54 -18.98
N THR A 181 2.82 -27.27 -17.80
CA THR A 181 3.13 -28.32 -16.81
C THR A 181 1.86 -28.77 -16.08
N ALA A 182 1.88 -30.00 -15.56
CA ALA A 182 0.72 -30.61 -14.92
C ALA A 182 0.24 -29.80 -13.71
N THR A 183 -1.03 -29.39 -13.75
CA THR A 183 -1.70 -28.62 -12.70
C THR A 183 -3.09 -29.18 -12.46
N ALA A 184 -3.31 -29.75 -11.27
CA ALA A 184 -4.56 -30.38 -10.88
C ALA A 184 -5.63 -29.35 -10.44
N LEU A 185 -6.89 -29.77 -10.50
CA LEU A 185 -8.07 -29.03 -10.04
C LEU A 185 -8.34 -27.73 -10.80
N GLY A 186 -8.18 -27.73 -12.13
CA GLY A 186 -8.47 -26.59 -13.00
C GLY A 186 -9.85 -25.96 -12.79
N LYS A 187 -10.86 -26.76 -12.43
CA LYS A 187 -12.24 -26.33 -12.16
C LYS A 187 -12.41 -25.43 -10.94
N LEU A 188 -11.40 -25.35 -10.07
CA LEU A 188 -11.37 -24.33 -9.02
C LEU A 188 -11.26 -22.91 -9.59
N GLY A 189 -10.60 -22.77 -10.74
CA GLY A 189 -10.35 -21.48 -11.38
C GLY A 189 -11.34 -21.16 -12.50
N ASN A 190 -11.74 -22.15 -13.28
CA ASN A 190 -12.64 -21.98 -14.41
C ASN A 190 -13.56 -23.21 -14.54
N PRO A 191 -14.89 -23.07 -14.67
CA PRO A 191 -15.81 -24.22 -14.73
C PRO A 191 -15.50 -25.28 -15.79
N GLU A 192 -14.88 -24.90 -16.91
CA GLU A 192 -14.46 -25.84 -17.95
C GLU A 192 -13.20 -26.62 -17.55
N GLY A 193 -12.36 -26.11 -16.63
CA GLY A 193 -11.19 -26.81 -16.12
C GLY A 193 -10.07 -26.99 -17.14
N GLU A 194 -9.37 -28.13 -17.06
CA GLU A 194 -8.13 -28.36 -17.81
C GLU A 194 -8.28 -28.41 -19.33
N VAL A 195 -9.49 -28.60 -19.88
CA VAL A 195 -9.71 -28.57 -21.35
C VAL A 195 -9.42 -27.19 -21.95
N VAL A 196 -9.55 -26.12 -21.16
CA VAL A 196 -9.20 -24.77 -21.59
C VAL A 196 -7.71 -24.67 -21.95
N LEU A 197 -6.86 -25.30 -21.13
CA LEU A 197 -5.42 -25.36 -21.38
C LEU A 197 -5.11 -26.21 -22.61
N THR A 198 -5.91 -27.26 -22.87
CA THR A 198 -5.79 -28.09 -24.08
C THR A 198 -6.05 -27.25 -25.33
N ARG A 199 -7.19 -26.56 -25.39
CA ARG A 199 -7.58 -25.78 -26.58
C ARG A 199 -6.58 -24.65 -26.85
N ALA A 200 -6.20 -23.88 -25.83
CA ALA A 200 -5.21 -22.81 -25.97
C ALA A 200 -3.81 -23.32 -26.39
N ALA A 201 -3.37 -24.46 -25.85
CA ALA A 201 -2.06 -25.01 -26.21
C ALA A 201 -1.97 -25.42 -27.69
N LYS A 202 -3.09 -25.78 -28.34
CA LYS A 202 -3.10 -26.05 -29.79
C LYS A 202 -2.76 -24.79 -30.59
N THR A 203 -3.34 -23.64 -30.25
CA THR A 203 -3.15 -22.38 -30.99
C THR A 203 -1.68 -22.00 -31.12
N HIS A 204 -0.88 -22.30 -30.10
CA HIS A 204 0.55 -21.98 -30.08
C HIS A 204 1.47 -23.17 -30.38
N ASN A 205 0.92 -24.33 -30.76
CA ASN A 205 1.67 -25.59 -30.94
C ASN A 205 2.56 -25.93 -29.73
N VAL A 206 1.96 -25.83 -28.55
CA VAL A 206 2.58 -26.11 -27.23
C VAL A 206 2.05 -27.43 -26.70
N VAL A 207 2.91 -28.20 -26.02
CA VAL A 207 2.49 -29.45 -25.38
C VAL A 207 1.82 -29.16 -24.04
N GLN A 208 0.70 -29.83 -23.78
CA GLN A 208 0.08 -29.89 -22.46
C GLN A 208 0.45 -31.19 -21.75
N MET A 209 0.89 -31.09 -20.49
CA MET A 209 1.05 -32.23 -19.59
C MET A 209 -0.20 -32.37 -18.71
N ILE A 210 -0.92 -33.48 -18.86
CA ILE A 210 -2.17 -33.77 -18.16
C ILE A 210 -1.86 -34.34 -16.78
N PRO A 211 -2.39 -33.79 -15.67
CA PRO A 211 -2.19 -34.34 -14.33
C PRO A 211 -3.02 -35.62 -14.11
N THR A 212 -2.51 -36.56 -13.32
CA THR A 212 -3.29 -37.75 -12.88
C THR A 212 -4.56 -37.36 -12.14
N LEU A 213 -4.53 -36.23 -11.45
CA LEU A 213 -5.58 -35.76 -10.54
C LEU A 213 -6.22 -34.47 -11.07
N ALA A 214 -6.52 -34.44 -12.37
CA ALA A 214 -7.30 -33.37 -13.00
C ALA A 214 -8.72 -33.29 -12.43
N SER A 215 -9.36 -32.12 -12.54
CA SER A 215 -10.80 -31.96 -12.29
C SER A 215 -11.67 -32.34 -13.50
N CYS A 216 -11.12 -32.32 -14.71
CA CYS A 216 -11.72 -32.98 -15.88
C CYS A 216 -11.34 -34.47 -15.91
N SER A 217 -12.13 -35.29 -16.59
CA SER A 217 -11.70 -36.67 -16.83
C SER A 217 -10.53 -36.72 -17.82
N PHE A 218 -9.67 -37.74 -17.72
CA PHE A 218 -8.55 -37.89 -18.66
C PHE A 218 -9.04 -37.93 -20.12
N ASP A 219 -10.14 -38.63 -20.38
CA ASP A 219 -10.69 -38.78 -21.72
C ASP A 219 -11.27 -37.47 -22.26
N GLU A 220 -11.95 -36.68 -21.42
CA GLU A 220 -12.44 -35.33 -21.75
C GLU A 220 -11.30 -34.39 -22.17
N ILE A 221 -10.15 -34.40 -21.46
CA ILE A 221 -8.97 -33.60 -21.80
C ILE A 221 -8.33 -34.08 -23.11
N MET A 222 -8.26 -35.39 -23.33
CA MET A 222 -7.72 -35.96 -24.56
C MET A 222 -8.66 -35.71 -25.76
N ASP A 223 -9.98 -35.67 -25.56
CA ASP A 223 -10.98 -35.40 -26.61
C ASP A 223 -11.09 -33.92 -26.95
N ALA A 224 -10.70 -33.02 -26.04
CA ALA A 224 -10.59 -31.59 -26.31
C ALA A 224 -9.39 -31.24 -27.22
N ALA A 225 -8.45 -32.17 -27.42
CA ALA A 225 -7.30 -31.97 -28.28
C ALA A 225 -7.71 -31.83 -29.76
N GLN A 226 -7.05 -30.95 -30.49
CA GLN A 226 -7.39 -30.66 -31.88
C GLN A 226 -6.24 -30.98 -32.84
N GLY A 227 -6.57 -31.61 -33.97
CA GLY A 227 -5.60 -31.94 -35.01
C GLY A 227 -4.49 -32.87 -34.54
N ASP A 228 -3.24 -32.50 -34.83
CA ASP A 228 -2.02 -33.23 -34.47
C ASP A 228 -1.43 -32.82 -33.11
N GLN A 229 -2.22 -32.16 -32.25
CA GLN A 229 -1.76 -31.73 -30.92
C GLN A 229 -1.17 -32.90 -30.12
N VAL A 230 -0.02 -32.66 -29.52
CA VAL A 230 0.63 -33.62 -28.64
C VAL A 230 0.35 -33.28 -27.18
N GLN A 231 0.01 -34.31 -26.41
CA GLN A 231 -0.17 -34.25 -24.96
C GLN A 231 0.77 -35.26 -24.26
N TRP A 232 1.16 -34.92 -23.04
CA TRP A 232 1.91 -35.79 -22.13
C TRP A 232 1.06 -36.17 -20.93
N MET A 233 1.40 -37.28 -20.28
CA MET A 233 0.73 -37.73 -19.07
C MET A 233 1.67 -37.60 -17.86
N GLN A 234 1.28 -36.81 -16.87
CA GLN A 234 1.88 -36.84 -15.54
C GLN A 234 1.24 -37.96 -14.72
N LEU A 235 2.07 -38.79 -14.10
CA LEU A 235 1.67 -39.96 -13.32
C LEU A 235 2.01 -39.80 -11.83
N TYR A 236 1.00 -39.92 -10.98
CA TYR A 236 1.17 -40.37 -9.60
C TYR A 236 1.02 -41.89 -9.52
N VAL A 237 1.99 -42.54 -8.87
CA VAL A 237 2.01 -43.99 -8.75
C VAL A 237 1.10 -44.42 -7.60
N ASN A 238 0.17 -45.33 -7.88
CA ASN A 238 -0.72 -45.90 -6.88
C ASN A 238 -0.07 -47.10 -6.19
N LYS A 239 -0.37 -47.31 -4.90
CA LYS A 239 0.09 -48.49 -4.15
C LYS A 239 -0.28 -49.80 -4.86
N ASP A 240 -1.47 -49.85 -5.45
CA ASP A 240 -1.84 -50.91 -6.37
C ASP A 240 -1.26 -50.62 -7.77
N ARG A 241 -0.18 -51.32 -8.08
CA ARG A 241 0.51 -51.23 -9.38
C ARG A 241 -0.36 -51.66 -10.56
N ALA A 242 -1.42 -52.45 -10.35
CA ALA A 242 -2.35 -52.79 -11.42
C ALA A 242 -3.17 -51.57 -11.88
N ILE A 243 -3.55 -50.68 -10.95
CA ILE A 243 -4.22 -49.40 -11.27
C ILE A 243 -3.27 -48.52 -12.08
N THR A 244 -2.03 -48.34 -11.61
CA THR A 244 -1.01 -47.58 -12.35
C THR A 244 -0.79 -48.12 -13.76
N LYS A 245 -0.66 -49.46 -13.91
CA LYS A 245 -0.47 -50.07 -15.23
C LYS A 245 -1.64 -49.76 -16.18
N LYS A 246 -2.88 -49.81 -15.70
CA LYS A 246 -4.06 -49.46 -16.50
C LYS A 246 -4.03 -48.00 -16.94
N ILE A 247 -3.71 -47.07 -16.05
CA ILE A 247 -3.60 -45.64 -16.36
C ILE A 247 -2.55 -45.41 -17.45
N VAL A 248 -1.35 -46.00 -17.29
CA VAL A 248 -0.25 -45.85 -18.26
C VAL A 248 -0.62 -46.38 -19.64
N GLN A 249 -1.17 -47.60 -19.69
CA GLN A 249 -1.55 -48.23 -20.96
C GLN A 249 -2.73 -47.53 -21.63
N HIS A 250 -3.65 -46.97 -20.84
CA HIS A 250 -4.74 -46.15 -21.37
C HIS A 250 -4.22 -44.85 -21.98
N ALA A 251 -3.31 -44.14 -21.29
CA ALA A 251 -2.68 -42.93 -21.81
C ALA A 251 -1.88 -43.19 -23.10
N GLU A 252 -1.10 -44.28 -23.14
CA GLU A 252 -0.39 -44.70 -24.36
C GLU A 252 -1.35 -44.99 -25.51
N LYS A 253 -2.42 -45.75 -25.25
CA LYS A 253 -3.45 -46.07 -26.25
C LYS A 253 -4.17 -44.83 -26.78
N ARG A 254 -4.41 -43.85 -25.92
CA ARG A 254 -5.02 -42.55 -26.26
C ARG A 254 -4.06 -41.61 -26.98
N GLY A 255 -2.77 -41.95 -27.07
CA GLY A 255 -1.81 -41.27 -27.93
C GLY A 255 -0.86 -40.30 -27.22
N CYS A 256 -0.82 -40.29 -25.88
CA CYS A 256 0.16 -39.51 -25.14
C CYS A 256 1.59 -39.85 -25.59
N LYS A 257 2.46 -38.84 -25.69
CA LYS A 257 3.83 -38.99 -26.21
C LYS A 257 4.92 -39.04 -25.15
N GLY A 258 4.57 -39.01 -23.88
CA GLY A 258 5.53 -39.04 -22.77
C GLY A 258 4.84 -39.33 -21.44
N LEU A 259 5.53 -40.09 -20.59
CA LEU A 259 5.11 -40.43 -19.24
C LEU A 259 6.01 -39.74 -18.21
N PHE A 260 5.45 -38.78 -17.49
CA PHE A 260 6.14 -37.98 -16.48
C PHE A 260 5.78 -38.50 -15.09
N ILE A 261 6.64 -39.35 -14.52
CA ILE A 261 6.43 -39.93 -13.19
C ILE A 261 6.86 -38.92 -12.13
N THR A 262 5.92 -38.45 -11.33
CA THR A 262 6.20 -37.47 -10.27
C THR A 262 6.81 -38.16 -9.05
N VAL A 263 8.00 -37.71 -8.64
CA VAL A 263 8.80 -38.32 -7.55
C VAL A 263 9.09 -37.38 -6.39
N ASP A 264 8.69 -36.10 -6.47
CA ASP A 264 8.89 -35.08 -5.42
C ASP A 264 7.72 -34.97 -4.41
N ALA A 265 6.69 -35.80 -4.57
CA ALA A 265 5.53 -35.81 -3.68
C ALA A 265 5.14 -37.20 -3.14
N PRO A 266 6.09 -37.99 -2.58
CA PRO A 266 5.75 -39.24 -1.88
C PRO A 266 4.89 -38.98 -0.63
N GLN A 267 5.00 -37.78 -0.07
CA GLN A 267 4.11 -37.20 0.92
C GLN A 267 3.74 -35.79 0.46
N LEU A 268 2.52 -35.38 0.74
CA LEU A 268 2.04 -34.06 0.36
C LEU A 268 2.70 -32.96 1.20
N GLY A 269 3.16 -31.88 0.55
CA GLY A 269 3.70 -30.71 1.25
C GLY A 269 2.63 -29.92 2.02
N ARG A 270 3.06 -29.24 3.09
CA ARG A 270 2.17 -28.52 4.01
C ARG A 270 1.85 -27.12 3.46
N ARG A 271 0.69 -26.97 2.81
CA ARG A 271 0.28 -25.70 2.19
C ARG A 271 -0.57 -24.86 3.13
N GLU A 272 0.06 -24.00 3.92
CA GLU A 272 -0.61 -23.35 5.05
C GLU A 272 -1.75 -22.41 4.68
N LYS A 273 -1.65 -21.68 3.56
CA LYS A 273 -2.77 -20.83 3.07
C LYS A 273 -4.03 -21.66 2.81
N ASP A 274 -3.87 -22.84 2.21
CA ASP A 274 -4.94 -23.79 1.89
C ASP A 274 -5.48 -24.51 3.15
N MET A 275 -4.67 -24.63 4.19
CA MET A 275 -5.12 -25.14 5.49
C MET A 275 -5.93 -24.09 6.26
N ARG A 276 -5.54 -22.81 6.19
CA ARG A 276 -6.19 -21.69 6.88
C ARG A 276 -7.60 -21.42 6.37
N THR A 277 -7.90 -21.65 5.11
CA THR A 277 -9.25 -21.46 4.54
C THR A 277 -10.32 -22.35 5.18
N LYS A 278 -9.93 -23.48 5.81
CA LYS A 278 -10.84 -24.33 6.57
C LYS A 278 -11.27 -23.75 7.93
N PHE A 279 -10.57 -22.73 8.44
CA PHE A 279 -10.93 -22.05 9.69
C PHE A 279 -12.01 -20.97 9.52
N THR A 280 -12.20 -20.50 8.29
CA THR A 280 -13.17 -19.45 7.95
C THR A 280 -14.50 -19.98 7.40
N ASP A 281 -14.61 -21.28 7.13
CA ASP A 281 -15.87 -21.92 6.71
C ASP A 281 -16.74 -22.14 7.97
N GLU A 282 -17.86 -21.40 8.06
CA GLU A 282 -18.74 -21.31 9.24
C GLU A 282 -19.29 -22.67 9.71
N GLY A 283 -19.33 -23.66 8.82
CA GLY A 283 -19.76 -25.03 9.14
C GLY A 283 -18.87 -25.77 10.13
N SER A 284 -17.63 -25.32 10.37
CA SER A 284 -16.73 -25.94 11.35
C SER A 284 -17.09 -25.65 12.81
N ARG A 285 -18.05 -24.74 13.07
CA ARG A 285 -18.58 -24.43 14.41
C ARG A 285 -19.84 -25.21 14.78
N VAL A 286 -20.47 -25.91 13.83
CA VAL A 286 -21.72 -26.66 14.06
C VAL A 286 -21.40 -28.10 14.50
N GLN A 287 -20.84 -28.24 15.70
CA GLN A 287 -20.98 -29.38 16.62
C GLN A 287 -19.86 -29.31 17.67
N SER A 288 -20.22 -28.83 18.86
CA SER A 288 -19.38 -28.91 20.05
C SER A 288 -19.16 -30.39 20.43
N GLY A 289 -17.90 -30.85 20.43
CA GLY A 289 -17.55 -32.11 21.12
C GLY A 289 -16.61 -33.09 20.42
N GLN A 290 -16.10 -32.83 19.20
CA GLN A 290 -15.06 -33.70 18.59
C GLN A 290 -13.93 -32.91 17.94
N GLU A 291 -12.69 -33.30 18.24
CA GLU A 291 -11.49 -32.77 17.59
C GLU A 291 -11.59 -32.95 16.07
N THR A 292 -11.69 -31.84 15.34
CA THR A 292 -11.46 -31.81 13.89
C THR A 292 -9.97 -31.91 13.64
N ASP A 293 -9.53 -32.89 12.85
CA ASP A 293 -8.19 -32.93 12.28
C ASP A 293 -8.04 -31.79 11.26
N LYS A 294 -7.31 -30.75 11.67
CA LYS A 294 -7.07 -29.50 10.92
C LYS A 294 -5.69 -29.47 10.26
N SER A 295 -5.00 -30.61 10.19
CA SER A 295 -3.59 -30.67 9.77
C SER A 295 -3.36 -30.63 8.25
N GLN A 296 -4.41 -30.66 7.41
CA GLN A 296 -4.30 -30.83 5.95
C GLN A 296 -5.41 -30.06 5.17
N GLY A 297 -5.07 -29.44 4.03
CA GLY A 297 -5.96 -28.62 3.17
C GLY A 297 -6.78 -29.40 2.11
N ALA A 298 -7.17 -28.79 0.98
CA ALA A 298 -7.89 -29.42 -0.14
C ALA A 298 -7.08 -30.56 -0.81
N ALA A 299 -5.76 -30.54 -0.66
CA ALA A 299 -4.90 -31.60 -1.18
C ALA A 299 -4.92 -32.91 -0.36
N ARG A 300 -5.66 -33.00 0.75
CA ARG A 300 -5.82 -34.26 1.51
C ARG A 300 -6.28 -35.43 0.63
N ALA A 301 -7.21 -35.16 -0.29
CA ALA A 301 -7.75 -36.17 -1.20
C ALA A 301 -6.68 -36.81 -2.12
N ILE A 302 -5.57 -36.12 -2.32
CA ILE A 302 -4.46 -36.51 -3.18
C ILE A 302 -3.52 -37.50 -2.46
N SER A 303 -3.40 -37.40 -1.13
CA SER A 303 -2.34 -38.09 -0.37
C SER A 303 -2.54 -39.60 -0.22
N SER A 304 -3.77 -40.13 -0.23
CA SER A 304 -4.00 -41.58 -0.06
C SER A 304 -3.75 -42.38 -1.34
N PHE A 305 -3.85 -41.71 -2.51
CA PHE A 305 -3.61 -42.31 -3.82
C PHE A 305 -2.12 -42.54 -4.10
N ILE A 306 -1.23 -41.69 -3.57
CA ILE A 306 0.19 -41.71 -3.90
C ILE A 306 0.93 -42.75 -3.04
N ASP A 307 1.72 -43.61 -3.68
CA ASP A 307 2.56 -44.58 -3.00
C ASP A 307 3.90 -43.97 -2.53
N PRO A 308 4.13 -43.82 -1.22
CA PRO A 308 5.40 -43.31 -0.70
C PRO A 308 6.57 -44.29 -0.88
N SER A 309 6.31 -45.55 -1.25
CA SER A 309 7.34 -46.58 -1.41
C SER A 309 7.93 -46.68 -2.82
N LEU A 310 7.50 -45.81 -3.75
CA LEU A 310 8.07 -45.70 -5.09
C LEU A 310 9.59 -45.50 -5.02
N SER A 311 10.33 -46.28 -5.80
CA SER A 311 11.79 -46.27 -5.75
C SER A 311 12.42 -46.62 -7.11
N TRP A 312 13.74 -46.51 -7.19
CA TRP A 312 14.50 -46.85 -8.40
C TRP A 312 14.30 -48.28 -8.90
N LYS A 313 13.91 -49.23 -8.03
CA LYS A 313 13.62 -50.62 -8.43
C LYS A 313 12.39 -50.74 -9.32
N ASP A 314 11.52 -49.74 -9.32
CA ASP A 314 10.28 -49.72 -10.09
C ASP A 314 10.52 -49.28 -11.55
N ILE A 315 11.65 -48.63 -11.88
CA ILE A 315 11.93 -48.10 -13.23
C ILE A 315 12.00 -49.20 -14.31
N PRO A 316 12.69 -50.33 -14.11
CA PRO A 316 12.66 -51.43 -15.08
C PRO A 316 11.24 -51.97 -15.34
N TRP A 317 10.37 -51.96 -14.33
CA TRP A 317 8.97 -52.34 -14.51
C TRP A 317 8.22 -51.34 -15.37
N PHE A 318 8.38 -50.02 -15.15
CA PHE A 318 7.78 -49.01 -16.01
C PHE A 318 8.24 -49.14 -17.47
N LEU A 319 9.54 -49.35 -17.70
CA LEU A 319 10.09 -49.61 -19.04
C LEU A 319 9.50 -50.87 -19.70
N SER A 320 9.04 -51.84 -18.91
CA SER A 320 8.43 -53.07 -19.43
C SER A 320 6.94 -52.93 -19.81
N ILE A 321 6.24 -51.91 -19.33
CA ILE A 321 4.77 -51.79 -19.50
C ILE A 321 4.32 -50.71 -20.49
N THR A 322 5.24 -49.86 -20.97
CA THR A 322 4.96 -48.78 -21.94
C THR A 322 6.13 -48.54 -22.88
N LYS A 323 5.86 -48.00 -24.07
CA LYS A 323 6.84 -47.50 -25.03
C LYS A 323 6.96 -45.97 -25.01
N MET A 324 6.09 -45.29 -24.27
CA MET A 324 6.24 -43.84 -24.06
C MET A 324 7.60 -43.55 -23.41
N PRO A 325 8.32 -42.50 -23.84
CA PRO A 325 9.47 -41.98 -23.11
C PRO A 325 9.12 -41.76 -21.63
N ILE A 326 9.99 -42.24 -20.73
CA ILE A 326 9.82 -42.11 -19.28
C ILE A 326 10.68 -40.96 -18.78
N ILE A 327 10.03 -40.01 -18.09
CA ILE A 327 10.63 -38.81 -17.53
C ILE A 327 10.36 -38.79 -16.03
N LEU A 328 11.39 -38.57 -15.22
CA LEU A 328 11.21 -38.37 -13.77
C LEU A 328 10.99 -36.89 -13.48
N LYS A 329 9.80 -36.52 -13.02
CA LYS A 329 9.43 -35.14 -12.66
C LYS A 329 9.64 -34.94 -11.16
N GLY A 330 10.47 -33.97 -10.79
CA GLY A 330 10.75 -33.68 -9.37
C GLY A 330 12.18 -33.98 -8.93
N VAL A 331 13.11 -34.10 -9.88
CA VAL A 331 14.53 -34.35 -9.58
C VAL A 331 15.18 -33.06 -9.07
N GLN A 332 15.90 -33.12 -7.96
CA GLN A 332 16.38 -31.92 -7.24
C GLN A 332 17.91 -31.89 -7.03
N ARG A 333 18.64 -32.87 -7.59
CA ARG A 333 20.09 -32.98 -7.46
C ARG A 333 20.73 -33.79 -8.60
N VAL A 334 22.04 -33.64 -8.78
CA VAL A 334 22.81 -34.22 -9.89
C VAL A 334 22.81 -35.74 -9.88
N GLU A 335 22.97 -36.35 -8.71
CA GLU A 335 23.14 -37.79 -8.55
C GLU A 335 21.93 -38.55 -9.09
N ASP A 336 20.73 -38.00 -8.91
CA ASP A 336 19.50 -38.63 -9.37
C ASP A 336 19.29 -38.44 -10.88
N VAL A 337 19.89 -37.41 -11.50
CA VAL A 337 19.94 -37.29 -12.97
C VAL A 337 20.86 -38.37 -13.55
N VAL A 338 22.05 -38.57 -12.97
CA VAL A 338 22.98 -39.63 -13.38
C VAL A 338 22.31 -41.00 -13.23
N ARG A 339 21.63 -41.23 -12.10
CA ARG A 339 20.91 -42.48 -11.87
C ARG A 339 19.72 -42.69 -12.82
N ALA A 340 19.04 -41.62 -13.24
CA ALA A 340 18.00 -41.70 -14.26
C ALA A 340 18.57 -42.18 -15.61
N ILE A 341 19.76 -41.70 -15.99
CA ILE A 341 20.47 -42.17 -17.20
C ILE A 341 20.81 -43.66 -17.08
N GLU A 342 21.38 -44.08 -15.95
CA GLU A 342 21.75 -45.47 -15.68
C GLU A 342 20.53 -46.41 -15.70
N ALA A 343 19.40 -45.94 -15.19
CA ALA A 343 18.14 -46.68 -15.16
C ALA A 343 17.40 -46.71 -16.51
N GLY A 344 17.90 -45.99 -17.54
CA GLY A 344 17.29 -45.95 -18.87
C GLY A 344 16.10 -44.99 -19.01
N CYS A 345 15.98 -43.99 -18.14
CA CYS A 345 15.02 -42.91 -18.32
C CYS A 345 15.41 -42.03 -19.51
N HIS A 346 14.41 -41.46 -20.18
CA HIS A 346 14.59 -40.64 -21.38
C HIS A 346 14.74 -39.15 -21.06
N GLY A 347 14.26 -38.75 -19.88
CA GLY A 347 14.37 -37.38 -19.42
C GLY A 347 14.22 -37.23 -17.91
N VAL A 348 14.48 -36.02 -17.43
CA VAL A 348 14.10 -35.56 -16.08
C VAL A 348 13.49 -34.16 -16.15
N VAL A 349 12.65 -33.81 -15.19
CA VAL A 349 12.28 -32.42 -14.91
C VAL A 349 12.93 -32.02 -13.59
N LEU A 350 13.85 -31.06 -13.66
CA LEU A 350 14.43 -30.42 -12.48
C LEU A 350 13.37 -29.52 -11.86
N SER A 351 12.77 -29.99 -10.78
CA SER A 351 11.53 -29.47 -10.23
C SER A 351 11.44 -29.78 -8.74
N ASN A 352 10.83 -28.86 -8.00
CA ASN A 352 10.45 -29.02 -6.59
C ASN A 352 8.94 -28.79 -6.44
N HIS A 353 8.19 -29.20 -7.46
CA HIS A 353 6.74 -29.04 -7.55
C HIS A 353 6.28 -27.56 -7.51
N GLY A 354 7.11 -26.63 -7.99
CA GLY A 354 6.85 -25.20 -7.89
C GLY A 354 6.83 -24.70 -6.44
N GLY A 355 7.68 -25.25 -5.58
CA GLY A 355 7.80 -24.92 -4.15
C GLY A 355 6.64 -25.40 -3.29
N ARG A 356 5.94 -26.46 -3.69
CA ARG A 356 4.76 -27.00 -2.99
C ARG A 356 5.07 -28.22 -2.11
N GLN A 357 6.32 -28.67 -2.10
CA GLN A 357 6.73 -29.93 -1.49
C GLN A 357 7.78 -29.69 -0.39
N LEU A 358 9.06 -29.97 -0.63
CA LEU A 358 10.11 -29.74 0.36
C LEU A 358 10.49 -28.26 0.38
N GLU A 359 10.31 -27.61 1.54
CA GLU A 359 10.79 -26.25 1.78
C GLU A 359 12.32 -26.21 1.83
N THR A 360 12.92 -25.12 1.37
CA THR A 360 14.37 -24.93 1.16
C THR A 360 15.01 -25.85 0.11
N SER A 361 14.22 -26.56 -0.70
CA SER A 361 14.75 -27.11 -1.95
C SER A 361 15.26 -25.98 -2.85
N ARG A 362 16.42 -26.21 -3.48
CA ARG A 362 17.01 -25.31 -4.48
C ARG A 362 16.12 -25.17 -5.69
N SER A 363 16.30 -24.08 -6.43
CA SER A 363 15.58 -23.81 -7.66
C SER A 363 15.98 -24.78 -8.79
N GLY A 364 15.05 -25.08 -9.71
CA GLY A 364 15.35 -25.95 -10.87
C GLY A 364 16.47 -25.38 -11.75
N ILE A 365 16.59 -24.05 -11.83
CA ILE A 365 17.63 -23.36 -12.61
C ILE A 365 19.03 -23.47 -11.97
N GLU A 366 19.13 -23.46 -10.63
CA GLU A 366 20.38 -23.74 -9.90
C GLU A 366 20.82 -25.18 -10.14
N VAL A 367 19.90 -26.13 -9.99
CA VAL A 367 20.21 -27.54 -10.22
C VAL A 367 20.62 -27.77 -11.67
N LEU A 368 20.00 -27.09 -12.64
CA LEU A 368 20.40 -27.18 -14.05
C LEU A 368 21.83 -26.72 -14.29
N ALA A 369 22.21 -25.59 -13.69
CA ALA A 369 23.56 -25.04 -13.79
C ALA A 369 24.62 -25.97 -13.16
N GLU A 370 24.24 -26.79 -12.19
CA GLU A 370 25.10 -27.81 -11.57
C GLU A 370 25.16 -29.10 -12.42
N VAL A 371 24.00 -29.58 -12.89
CA VAL A 371 23.85 -30.84 -13.63
C VAL A 371 24.61 -30.81 -14.96
N MET A 372 24.41 -29.76 -15.76
CA MET A 372 24.89 -29.75 -17.15
C MET A 372 26.43 -29.82 -17.26
N PRO A 373 27.23 -29.09 -16.46
CA PRO A 373 28.68 -29.27 -16.43
C PRO A 373 29.11 -30.70 -16.05
N VAL A 374 28.46 -31.32 -15.07
CA VAL A 374 28.79 -32.69 -14.63
C VAL A 374 28.49 -33.69 -15.75
N LEU A 375 27.33 -33.59 -16.39
CA LEU A 375 27.00 -34.47 -17.51
C LEU A 375 27.96 -34.29 -18.69
N ARG A 376 28.42 -33.06 -18.97
CA ARG A 376 29.44 -32.81 -20.00
C ARG A 376 30.78 -33.45 -19.65
N GLN A 377 31.22 -33.32 -18.40
CA GLN A 377 32.44 -33.95 -17.93
C GLN A 377 32.38 -35.49 -18.02
N MET A 378 31.21 -36.07 -17.85
CA MET A 378 30.98 -37.52 -17.96
C MET A 378 30.68 -37.99 -19.39
N GLY A 379 30.54 -37.09 -20.36
CA GLY A 379 30.13 -37.43 -21.74
C GLY A 379 28.68 -37.94 -21.85
N LEU A 380 27.81 -37.53 -20.92
CA LEU A 380 26.43 -37.99 -20.78
C LEU A 380 25.38 -36.94 -21.17
N GLU A 381 25.78 -35.73 -21.56
CA GLU A 381 24.88 -34.59 -21.87
C GLU A 381 23.79 -34.90 -22.90
N ASN A 382 24.08 -35.76 -23.89
CA ASN A 382 23.17 -36.13 -24.98
C ASN A 382 22.42 -37.45 -24.71
N ARG A 383 22.55 -38.01 -23.51
CA ARG A 383 21.92 -39.29 -23.14
C ARG A 383 20.54 -39.13 -22.51
N ILE A 384 20.16 -37.90 -22.16
CA ILE A 384 18.90 -37.59 -21.47
C ILE A 384 18.41 -36.18 -21.85
N GLU A 385 17.09 -36.01 -22.00
CA GLU A 385 16.50 -34.67 -22.13
C GLU A 385 16.23 -34.07 -20.75
N ILE A 386 16.72 -32.85 -20.50
CA ILE A 386 16.53 -32.17 -19.21
C ILE A 386 15.55 -31.03 -19.36
N PHE A 387 14.42 -31.15 -18.68
CA PHE A 387 13.43 -30.08 -18.55
C PHE A 387 13.58 -29.39 -17.20
N ILE A 388 13.05 -28.18 -17.08
CA ILE A 388 12.92 -27.51 -15.78
C ILE A 388 11.52 -26.93 -15.62
N ASP A 389 11.05 -26.76 -14.38
CA ASP A 389 9.89 -25.91 -14.07
C ASP A 389 10.10 -25.14 -12.75
N GLY A 390 9.14 -24.28 -12.41
CA GLY A 390 9.14 -23.48 -11.19
C GLY A 390 9.64 -22.04 -11.41
N GLY A 391 8.86 -21.05 -10.94
CA GLY A 391 9.30 -19.64 -10.91
C GLY A 391 9.40 -18.90 -12.26
N VAL A 392 9.23 -19.57 -13.40
CA VAL A 392 9.30 -18.95 -14.74
C VAL A 392 8.14 -17.98 -14.96
N ARG A 393 8.43 -16.73 -15.31
CA ARG A 393 7.43 -15.66 -15.52
C ARG A 393 7.71 -14.77 -16.74
N ARG A 394 8.91 -14.80 -17.29
CA ARG A 394 9.31 -14.04 -18.48
C ARG A 394 9.98 -14.96 -19.51
N ALA A 395 9.94 -14.59 -20.79
CA ALA A 395 10.69 -15.34 -21.80
C ALA A 395 12.22 -15.28 -21.57
N THR A 396 12.72 -14.25 -20.89
CA THR A 396 14.13 -14.20 -20.48
C THR A 396 14.50 -15.30 -19.49
N ASP A 397 13.57 -15.75 -18.64
CA ASP A 397 13.78 -16.92 -17.77
C ASP A 397 13.94 -18.19 -18.61
N ILE A 398 13.11 -18.33 -19.66
CA ILE A 398 13.17 -19.43 -20.61
C ILE A 398 14.53 -19.42 -21.33
N ILE A 399 14.94 -18.28 -21.89
CA ILE A 399 16.23 -18.14 -22.59
C ILE A 399 17.40 -18.50 -21.68
N LYS A 400 17.40 -18.06 -20.41
CA LYS A 400 18.45 -18.42 -19.42
C LYS A 400 18.53 -19.94 -19.22
N ALA A 401 17.39 -20.60 -19.06
CA ALA A 401 17.33 -22.06 -18.92
C ALA A 401 17.87 -22.79 -20.15
N LEU A 402 17.50 -22.34 -21.35
CA LEU A 402 17.99 -22.92 -22.61
C LEU A 402 19.50 -22.71 -22.78
N CYS A 403 20.01 -21.51 -22.49
CA CYS A 403 21.46 -21.25 -22.49
C CYS A 403 22.22 -22.21 -21.57
N LEU A 404 21.64 -22.59 -20.42
CA LEU A 404 22.27 -23.53 -19.49
C LEU A 404 22.17 -24.99 -19.94
N GLY A 405 21.23 -25.33 -20.82
CA GLY A 405 21.11 -26.64 -21.45
C GLY A 405 19.76 -27.34 -21.25
N ALA A 406 18.72 -26.63 -20.79
CA ALA A 406 17.38 -27.20 -20.76
C ALA A 406 16.86 -27.49 -22.17
N LYS A 407 16.08 -28.55 -22.32
CA LYS A 407 15.36 -28.93 -23.55
C LYS A 407 14.04 -28.18 -23.69
N GLY A 408 13.41 -27.84 -22.57
CA GLY A 408 12.15 -27.11 -22.51
C GLY A 408 11.79 -26.71 -21.08
N VAL A 409 10.90 -25.73 -20.97
CA VAL A 409 10.54 -25.10 -19.69
C VAL A 409 9.05 -25.25 -19.38
N GLY A 410 8.72 -25.81 -18.22
CA GLY A 410 7.34 -26.01 -17.78
C GLY A 410 6.78 -24.79 -17.06
N ILE A 411 5.56 -24.39 -17.41
CA ILE A 411 4.84 -23.27 -16.79
C ILE A 411 3.50 -23.75 -16.26
N GLY A 412 3.22 -23.46 -14.98
CA GLY A 412 2.00 -23.90 -14.28
C GLY A 412 1.11 -22.72 -13.88
N ARG A 413 1.36 -22.14 -12.71
CA ARG A 413 0.53 -21.07 -12.11
C ARG A 413 0.14 -19.94 -13.08
N PRO A 414 1.04 -19.37 -13.90
CA PRO A 414 0.65 -18.31 -14.83
C PRO A 414 -0.52 -18.68 -15.76
N PHE A 415 -0.51 -19.90 -16.31
CA PHE A 415 -1.61 -20.36 -17.17
C PHE A 415 -2.87 -20.67 -16.38
N LEU A 416 -2.76 -21.16 -15.13
CA LEU A 416 -3.93 -21.28 -14.25
C LEU A 416 -4.56 -19.91 -13.95
N TYR A 417 -3.75 -18.89 -13.69
CA TYR A 417 -4.25 -17.55 -13.39
C TYR A 417 -4.92 -16.92 -14.61
N ALA A 418 -4.31 -17.03 -15.79
CA ALA A 418 -4.90 -16.56 -17.04
C ALA A 418 -6.23 -17.26 -17.36
N MET A 419 -6.28 -18.60 -17.19
CA MET A 419 -7.50 -19.41 -17.33
C MET A 419 -8.58 -19.00 -16.32
N SER A 420 -8.19 -18.70 -15.08
CA SER A 420 -9.15 -18.37 -14.01
C SER A 420 -9.75 -16.98 -14.18
N ALA A 421 -8.97 -16.02 -14.65
CA ALA A 421 -9.44 -14.64 -14.84
C ALA A 421 -10.21 -14.46 -16.15
N TYR A 422 -9.75 -15.06 -17.25
CA TYR A 422 -10.24 -14.75 -18.59
C TYR A 422 -10.56 -15.99 -19.45
N GLY A 423 -10.49 -17.21 -18.90
CA GLY A 423 -10.72 -18.43 -19.67
C GLY A 423 -9.70 -18.65 -20.79
N GLU A 424 -10.14 -19.29 -21.87
CA GLU A 424 -9.30 -19.63 -23.02
C GLU A 424 -8.60 -18.42 -23.66
N PRO A 425 -9.29 -17.28 -23.92
CA PRO A 425 -8.64 -16.07 -24.43
C PRO A 425 -7.50 -15.55 -23.55
N GLY A 426 -7.61 -15.72 -22.22
CA GLY A 426 -6.54 -15.36 -21.30
C GLY A 426 -5.28 -16.21 -21.49
N VAL A 427 -5.46 -17.52 -21.61
CA VAL A 427 -4.34 -18.46 -21.79
C VAL A 427 -3.66 -18.24 -23.14
N ASP A 428 -4.44 -18.03 -24.19
CA ASP A 428 -3.96 -17.65 -25.53
C ASP A 428 -3.12 -16.37 -25.47
N ARG A 429 -3.67 -15.31 -24.86
CA ARG A 429 -2.95 -14.04 -24.66
C ARG A 429 -1.65 -14.22 -23.87
N ALA A 430 -1.67 -15.01 -22.79
CA ALA A 430 -0.50 -15.30 -21.96
C ALA A 430 0.60 -16.02 -22.75
N MET A 431 0.24 -17.00 -23.58
CA MET A 431 1.20 -17.70 -24.45
C MET A 431 1.72 -16.81 -25.56
N GLN A 432 0.88 -15.96 -26.16
CA GLN A 432 1.29 -14.99 -27.18
C GLN A 432 2.28 -13.97 -26.61
N LEU A 433 2.04 -13.42 -25.42
CA LEU A 433 2.97 -12.50 -24.77
C LEU A 433 4.35 -13.12 -24.55
N LEU A 434 4.42 -14.40 -24.18
CA LEU A 434 5.69 -15.12 -24.10
C LEU A 434 6.37 -15.30 -25.46
N LYS A 435 5.61 -15.53 -26.54
CA LYS A 435 6.17 -15.57 -27.91
C LYS A 435 6.75 -14.23 -28.31
N ASP A 436 6.03 -13.14 -28.05
CA ASP A 436 6.47 -11.78 -28.35
C ASP A 436 7.74 -11.43 -27.56
N GLU A 437 7.76 -11.74 -26.25
CA GLU A 437 8.95 -11.58 -25.42
C GLU A 437 10.11 -12.47 -25.91
N MET A 438 9.85 -13.71 -26.33
CA MET A 438 10.89 -14.62 -26.83
C MET A 438 11.52 -14.06 -28.09
N GLU A 439 10.71 -13.61 -29.07
CA GLU A 439 11.20 -13.04 -30.31
C GLU A 439 12.05 -11.79 -30.07
N MET A 440 11.55 -10.86 -29.25
CA MET A 440 12.27 -9.63 -28.88
C MET A 440 13.61 -9.97 -28.21
N ASN A 441 13.60 -10.83 -27.19
CA ASN A 441 14.80 -11.11 -26.41
C ASN A 441 15.83 -11.97 -27.17
N MET A 442 15.39 -12.84 -28.08
CA MET A 442 16.27 -13.56 -29.01
C MET A 442 17.03 -12.59 -29.94
N ARG A 443 16.36 -11.55 -30.45
CA ARG A 443 17.04 -10.47 -31.19
C ARG A 443 18.06 -9.75 -30.33
N LEU A 444 17.67 -9.34 -29.12
CA LEU A 444 18.52 -8.54 -28.23
C LEU A 444 19.74 -9.33 -27.69
N ILE A 445 19.63 -10.64 -27.50
CA ILE A 445 20.77 -11.48 -27.11
C ILE A 445 21.67 -11.84 -28.31
N GLY A 446 21.24 -11.53 -29.54
CA GLY A 446 22.00 -11.79 -30.76
C GLY A 446 21.98 -13.26 -31.17
N CYS A 447 20.81 -13.91 -31.09
CA CYS A 447 20.62 -15.31 -31.47
C CYS A 447 19.41 -15.45 -32.38
N THR A 448 19.52 -16.25 -33.45
CA THR A 448 18.43 -16.45 -34.40
C THR A 448 17.75 -17.80 -34.24
N SER A 449 18.36 -18.73 -33.51
CA SER A 449 17.80 -20.06 -33.26
C SER A 449 18.00 -20.57 -31.83
N ILE A 450 17.19 -21.53 -31.38
CA ILE A 450 17.42 -22.19 -30.07
C ILE A 450 18.79 -22.87 -29.99
N ALA A 451 19.32 -23.36 -31.11
CA ALA A 451 20.64 -23.99 -31.16
C ALA A 451 21.80 -23.01 -30.88
N ASP A 452 21.58 -21.70 -31.05
CA ASP A 452 22.57 -20.68 -30.72
C ASP A 452 22.68 -20.44 -29.21
N LEU A 453 21.64 -20.77 -28.45
CA LEU A 453 21.59 -20.55 -27.00
C LEU A 453 22.53 -21.51 -26.29
N ASN A 454 23.56 -20.96 -25.64
CA ASN A 454 24.60 -21.75 -24.99
C ASN A 454 25.15 -21.02 -23.74
N PRO A 455 25.92 -21.70 -22.88
CA PRO A 455 26.31 -21.13 -21.59
C PRO A 455 27.19 -19.88 -21.67
N SER A 456 27.83 -19.59 -22.81
CA SER A 456 28.65 -18.38 -22.96
C SER A 456 27.84 -17.08 -22.99
N LEU A 457 26.54 -17.18 -23.30
CA LEU A 457 25.60 -16.06 -23.39
C LEU A 457 25.02 -15.64 -22.03
N VAL A 458 25.40 -16.33 -20.96
CA VAL A 458 24.94 -16.02 -19.60
C VAL A 458 26.12 -15.96 -18.63
N ASP A 459 25.98 -15.11 -17.62
CA ASP A 459 26.79 -15.13 -16.41
C ASP A 459 25.95 -15.66 -15.26
N ALA A 460 26.22 -16.92 -14.89
CA ALA A 460 25.55 -17.62 -13.80
C ALA A 460 26.44 -17.76 -12.55
N ARG A 461 27.54 -17.00 -12.44
CA ARG A 461 28.50 -17.15 -11.33
C ARG A 461 27.90 -16.79 -9.97
N ALA A 462 26.93 -15.87 -9.95
CA ALA A 462 26.22 -15.47 -8.73
C ALA A 462 25.10 -16.44 -8.33
N LEU A 463 24.84 -17.49 -9.12
CA LEU A 463 23.68 -18.35 -8.94
C LEU A 463 23.72 -19.14 -7.62
N SER A 464 24.91 -19.52 -7.14
CA SER A 464 25.10 -20.20 -5.84
C SER A 464 24.99 -19.28 -4.62
N SER A 465 24.76 -17.98 -4.82
CA SER A 465 24.73 -16.99 -3.75
C SER A 465 23.36 -16.93 -3.07
N HIS A 466 23.16 -17.75 -2.04
CA HIS A 466 22.00 -17.67 -1.14
C HIS A 466 22.30 -16.69 0.01
N THR A 467 22.10 -15.39 -0.23
CA THR A 467 22.32 -14.38 0.81
C THR A 467 21.06 -14.19 1.65
N THR A 468 21.14 -14.51 2.94
CA THR A 468 20.21 -13.95 3.93
C THR A 468 20.76 -12.61 4.38
N THR A 469 19.96 -11.55 4.31
CA THR A 469 20.36 -10.27 4.88
C THR A 469 20.65 -10.45 6.37
N VAL A 470 21.73 -9.82 6.85
CA VAL A 470 21.93 -9.70 8.30
C VAL A 470 20.66 -9.05 8.86
N PRO A 471 20.07 -9.58 9.95
CA PRO A 471 18.93 -8.94 10.58
C PRO A 471 19.22 -7.46 10.75
N VAL A 472 18.30 -6.61 10.30
CA VAL A 472 18.46 -5.17 10.38
C VAL A 472 18.72 -4.82 11.85
N ASP A 473 19.86 -4.19 12.13
CA ASP A 473 20.16 -3.68 13.46
C ASP A 473 19.20 -2.52 13.71
N THR A 474 18.04 -2.88 14.23
CA THR A 474 16.93 -1.95 14.43
C THR A 474 17.31 -0.94 15.51
N LEU A 475 18.13 -1.36 16.48
CA LEU A 475 18.61 -0.53 17.57
C LEU A 475 19.59 0.51 17.04
N SER A 476 20.54 0.10 16.20
CA SER A 476 21.43 1.05 15.51
C SER A 476 20.68 1.90 14.49
N ASN A 477 19.79 1.39 13.64
CA ASN A 477 19.03 2.23 12.70
C ASN A 477 18.07 3.22 13.39
N GLN A 478 17.62 2.92 14.61
CA GLN A 478 16.81 3.83 15.42
C GLN A 478 17.65 4.86 16.18
N ILE A 479 18.86 4.50 16.63
CA ILE A 479 19.69 5.35 17.50
C ILE A 479 20.79 6.07 16.72
N TYR A 480 21.25 5.51 15.60
CA TYR A 480 22.30 6.07 14.76
C TYR A 480 21.73 7.22 13.95
N ASP A 481 22.01 8.44 14.42
CA ASP A 481 21.98 9.63 13.58
C ASP A 481 23.23 9.62 12.68
N PRO A 482 23.11 9.36 11.37
CA PRO A 482 24.25 9.53 10.47
C PRO A 482 24.75 10.97 10.58
N LEU A 483 26.07 11.15 10.67
CA LEU A 483 26.69 12.47 10.58
C LEU A 483 26.30 13.10 9.24
N LEU A 484 25.30 13.99 9.26
CA LEU A 484 24.80 14.67 8.08
C LEU A 484 25.94 15.48 7.47
N ALA A 485 26.35 15.11 6.25
CA ALA A 485 26.93 16.09 5.36
C ALA A 485 25.86 17.17 5.16
N VAL A 486 26.21 18.43 5.44
CA VAL A 486 25.35 19.59 5.22
C VAL A 486 25.05 19.65 3.72
N PHE A 487 23.96 19.03 3.29
CA PHE A 487 23.37 19.29 2.00
C PHE A 487 22.77 20.69 2.08
N ILE A 488 23.52 21.67 1.56
CA ILE A 488 22.94 22.94 1.15
C ILE A 488 21.89 22.57 0.09
N MET A 489 20.62 22.53 0.47
CA MET A 489 19.53 22.38 -0.49
C MET A 489 19.68 23.52 -1.49
N ALA A 490 19.69 23.20 -2.78
CA ALA A 490 19.61 24.22 -3.81
C ALA A 490 18.34 25.06 -3.56
N PRO A 491 18.38 26.39 -3.77
CA PRO A 491 17.20 27.23 -3.60
C PRO A 491 16.05 26.69 -4.47
N PRO A 492 14.79 26.80 -4.00
CA PRO A 492 13.65 26.41 -4.80
C PRO A 492 13.68 27.11 -6.16
N SER A 493 13.34 26.38 -7.23
CA SER A 493 13.23 26.96 -8.56
C SER A 493 12.15 28.05 -8.55
N PRO A 494 12.32 29.17 -9.27
CA PRO A 494 11.31 30.22 -9.32
C PRO A 494 9.96 29.66 -9.82
N PRO A 495 8.82 30.19 -9.35
CA PRO A 495 7.51 29.77 -9.82
C PRO A 495 7.42 29.92 -11.35
N GLN A 496 6.73 28.96 -11.98
CA GLN A 496 6.47 28.97 -13.41
C GLN A 496 4.97 29.12 -13.65
N LYS A 497 4.60 29.62 -14.83
CA LYS A 497 3.20 29.62 -15.28
C LYS A 497 2.66 28.19 -15.21
N THR A 498 1.68 27.96 -14.35
CA THR A 498 1.19 26.62 -14.04
C THR A 498 -0.33 26.58 -14.10
N LEU A 499 -0.86 25.57 -14.79
CA LEU A 499 -2.26 25.20 -14.77
C LEU A 499 -2.47 24.03 -13.80
N TYR A 500 -3.23 24.26 -12.74
CA TYR A 500 -3.68 23.23 -11.80
C TYR A 500 -5.09 22.77 -12.16
N LEU A 501 -5.30 21.46 -12.22
CA LEU A 501 -6.58 20.83 -12.56
C LEU A 501 -7.00 19.87 -11.45
N GLY A 502 -8.28 19.88 -11.08
CA GLY A 502 -8.81 18.91 -10.12
C GLY A 502 -9.95 19.46 -9.28
N THR A 503 -10.09 18.90 -8.07
CA THR A 503 -10.99 19.39 -7.04
C THR A 503 -10.25 20.36 -6.13
N PHE A 504 -10.82 21.55 -5.90
CA PHE A 504 -10.31 22.54 -4.95
C PHE A 504 -11.36 22.76 -3.87
N ILE A 505 -10.95 22.70 -2.60
CA ILE A 505 -11.84 22.86 -1.45
C ILE A 505 -11.24 23.93 -0.56
N HIS A 506 -12.03 24.96 -0.22
CA HIS A 506 -11.60 26.02 0.67
C HIS A 506 -12.78 26.56 1.47
N CYS A 507 -12.49 27.22 2.59
CA CYS A 507 -13.54 27.91 3.36
C CYS A 507 -13.94 29.17 2.61
N LYS A 508 -15.22 29.36 2.30
CA LYS A 508 -15.74 30.59 1.68
C LYS A 508 -15.97 31.67 2.74
N ASP A 509 -16.54 31.26 3.86
CA ASP A 509 -16.75 32.05 5.06
C ASP A 509 -16.62 31.14 6.29
N LEU A 510 -16.98 31.63 7.47
CA LEU A 510 -16.81 30.89 8.73
C LEU A 510 -17.58 29.57 8.75
N GLU A 511 -18.76 29.52 8.13
CA GLU A 511 -19.70 28.40 8.28
C GLU A 511 -19.76 27.49 7.04
N HIS A 512 -19.15 27.90 5.92
CA HIS A 512 -19.30 27.20 4.63
C HIS A 512 -17.98 26.87 3.95
N LEU A 513 -17.84 25.60 3.56
CA LEU A 513 -16.86 25.15 2.56
C LEU A 513 -17.43 25.32 1.14
N GLU A 514 -16.57 25.73 0.21
CA GLU A 514 -16.88 25.70 -1.21
C GLU A 514 -16.08 24.56 -1.88
N PHE A 515 -16.82 23.70 -2.60
CA PHE A 515 -16.28 22.58 -3.37
C PHE A 515 -16.25 22.94 -4.86
N LEU A 516 -15.05 23.03 -5.42
CA LEU A 516 -14.81 23.37 -6.82
C LEU A 516 -14.30 22.13 -7.56
N HIS A 517 -15.23 21.30 -8.03
CA HIS A 517 -14.89 20.12 -8.82
C HIS A 517 -14.52 20.50 -10.26
N ASN A 518 -13.73 19.64 -10.92
CA ASN A 518 -13.36 19.79 -12.34
C ASN A 518 -12.92 21.22 -12.70
N THR A 519 -12.13 21.84 -11.83
CA THR A 519 -11.80 23.26 -11.93
C THR A 519 -10.37 23.44 -12.45
N ALA A 520 -10.16 24.50 -13.21
CA ALA A 520 -8.85 24.96 -13.66
C ALA A 520 -8.43 26.19 -12.84
N VAL A 521 -7.24 26.15 -12.25
CA VAL A 521 -6.61 27.30 -11.59
C VAL A 521 -5.28 27.62 -12.24
N CYS A 522 -5.15 28.82 -12.78
CA CYS A 522 -3.92 29.31 -13.40
C CYS A 522 -3.12 30.15 -12.41
N VAL A 523 -1.85 29.82 -12.22
CA VAL A 523 -0.90 30.50 -11.35
C VAL A 523 0.26 31.04 -12.17
N ASP A 524 0.59 32.32 -12.03
CA ASP A 524 1.65 32.97 -12.79
C ASP A 524 3.05 32.72 -12.22
N GLU A 525 4.09 33.26 -12.88
CA GLU A 525 5.49 33.16 -12.45
C GLU A 525 5.81 33.87 -11.12
N LYS A 526 4.87 34.62 -10.54
CA LYS A 526 5.00 35.24 -9.21
C LYS A 526 4.37 34.39 -8.13
N GLY A 527 3.71 33.28 -8.49
CA GLY A 527 2.93 32.47 -7.56
C GLY A 527 1.55 33.04 -7.28
N THR A 528 1.01 33.90 -8.15
CA THR A 528 -0.31 34.52 -7.97
C THR A 528 -1.36 33.79 -8.80
N ILE A 529 -2.54 33.54 -8.22
CA ILE A 529 -3.71 33.03 -8.94
C ILE A 529 -4.21 34.11 -9.90
N VAL A 530 -4.18 33.83 -11.19
CA VAL A 530 -4.59 34.79 -12.24
C VAL A 530 -5.87 34.40 -12.98
N ALA A 531 -6.30 33.15 -12.87
CA ALA A 531 -7.60 32.71 -13.37
C ALA A 531 -8.11 31.48 -12.61
N VAL A 532 -9.43 31.41 -12.43
CA VAL A 532 -10.15 30.25 -11.90
C VAL A 532 -11.37 30.02 -12.78
N ASP A 533 -11.53 28.82 -13.32
CA ASP A 533 -12.68 28.46 -14.16
C ASP A 533 -13.22 27.09 -13.79
N LYS A 534 -14.52 27.03 -13.47
CA LYS A 534 -15.22 25.81 -13.08
C LYS A 534 -15.57 24.99 -14.34
N ASP A 535 -15.70 23.68 -14.17
CA ASP A 535 -15.99 22.74 -15.27
C ASP A 535 -15.04 22.96 -16.47
N CYS A 536 -13.75 23.09 -16.17
CA CYS A 536 -12.71 23.46 -17.11
C CYS A 536 -11.60 22.40 -17.10
N ASP A 537 -11.60 21.58 -18.14
CA ASP A 537 -10.50 20.66 -18.41
C ASP A 537 -9.33 21.38 -19.10
N ARG A 538 -8.24 20.63 -19.32
CA ARG A 538 -7.05 21.16 -19.99
C ARG A 538 -7.37 21.79 -21.35
N THR A 539 -8.18 21.13 -22.17
CA THR A 539 -8.48 21.59 -23.52
C THR A 539 -9.27 22.89 -23.50
N LYS A 540 -10.27 23.01 -22.62
CA LYS A 540 -11.02 24.25 -22.42
C LYS A 540 -10.13 25.36 -21.86
N ALA A 541 -9.22 25.06 -20.92
CA ALA A 541 -8.27 26.03 -20.40
C ALA A 541 -7.33 26.57 -21.49
N GLU A 542 -6.78 25.69 -22.34
CA GLU A 542 -5.92 26.07 -23.48
C GLU A 542 -6.66 26.94 -24.50
N GLN A 543 -7.95 26.68 -24.74
CA GLN A 543 -8.75 27.43 -25.72
C GLN A 543 -9.30 28.75 -25.17
N THR A 544 -9.51 28.86 -23.87
CA THR A 544 -10.26 29.98 -23.28
C THR A 544 -9.50 30.81 -22.26
N LEU A 545 -8.65 30.20 -21.43
CA LEU A 545 -7.89 30.90 -20.39
C LEU A 545 -6.53 31.36 -20.90
N PHE A 546 -5.79 30.50 -21.59
CA PHE A 546 -4.44 30.84 -22.07
C PHE A 546 -4.45 32.07 -23.01
N PRO A 547 -5.38 32.20 -23.97
CA PRO A 547 -5.45 33.40 -24.81
C PRO A 547 -5.77 34.67 -24.02
N LYS A 548 -6.61 34.60 -22.97
CA LYS A 548 -6.94 35.73 -22.11
C LYS A 548 -5.75 36.17 -21.26
N LEU A 549 -4.92 35.21 -20.84
CA LEU A 549 -3.72 35.44 -20.03
C LEU A 549 -2.48 35.77 -20.89
N GLY A 550 -2.58 35.65 -22.22
CA GLY A 550 -1.43 35.78 -23.13
C GLY A 550 -0.38 34.67 -22.94
N TRP A 551 -0.83 33.47 -22.56
CA TRP A 551 0.03 32.31 -22.34
C TRP A 551 0.07 31.41 -23.60
N SER A 552 1.21 30.76 -23.82
CA SER A 552 1.38 29.70 -24.82
C SER A 552 1.37 28.34 -24.11
N SER A 553 0.79 27.31 -24.73
CA SER A 553 0.79 25.94 -24.16
C SER A 553 2.20 25.38 -23.94
N GLU A 554 3.21 25.87 -24.67
CA GLU A 554 4.61 25.46 -24.51
C GLU A 554 5.27 26.02 -23.24
N ASP A 555 4.74 27.12 -22.69
CA ASP A 555 5.30 27.84 -21.54
C ASP A 555 4.57 27.52 -20.22
N VAL A 556 3.56 26.64 -20.25
CA VAL A 556 2.71 26.33 -19.10
C VAL A 556 2.96 24.91 -18.60
N THR A 557 3.33 24.80 -17.33
CA THR A 557 3.37 23.51 -16.63
C THR A 557 1.95 23.09 -16.26
N VAL A 558 1.57 21.84 -16.51
CA VAL A 558 0.24 21.32 -16.11
C VAL A 558 0.39 20.35 -14.95
N ARG A 559 -0.40 20.56 -13.89
CA ARG A 559 -0.48 19.71 -12.70
C ARG A 559 -1.94 19.29 -12.49
N ALA A 560 -2.21 17.99 -12.42
CA ALA A 560 -3.56 17.48 -12.22
C ALA A 560 -3.65 16.61 -10.96
N ALA A 561 -4.63 16.87 -10.10
CA ALA A 561 -4.96 16.01 -8.97
C ALA A 561 -5.64 14.72 -9.46
N LYS A 562 -5.37 13.61 -8.77
CA LYS A 562 -6.08 12.34 -8.96
C LYS A 562 -7.54 12.43 -8.43
N PRO A 563 -8.44 11.48 -8.80
CA PRO A 563 -9.85 11.52 -8.37
C PRO A 563 -10.07 11.64 -6.86
N ASP A 564 -9.28 10.93 -6.03
CA ASP A 564 -9.36 11.00 -4.56
C ASP A 564 -8.37 12.00 -3.94
N GLN A 565 -7.90 12.96 -4.74
CA GLN A 565 -7.10 14.08 -4.28
C GLN A 565 -7.86 15.40 -4.44
N PHE A 566 -7.59 16.34 -3.55
CA PHE A 566 -8.10 17.70 -3.64
C PHE A 566 -7.04 18.70 -3.16
N PHE A 567 -7.03 19.88 -3.76
CA PHE A 567 -6.25 21.00 -3.27
C PHE A 567 -6.97 21.70 -2.14
N PHE A 568 -6.26 22.01 -1.07
CA PHE A 568 -6.74 22.77 0.08
C PHE A 568 -5.76 23.92 0.38
N PRO A 569 -6.20 25.10 0.86
CA PRO A 569 -5.28 26.15 1.24
C PRO A 569 -4.26 25.64 2.27
N GLY A 570 -3.03 26.15 2.17
CA GLY A 570 -2.02 25.90 3.19
C GLY A 570 -2.50 26.38 4.56
N PHE A 571 -2.21 25.60 5.59
CA PHE A 571 -2.54 25.98 6.96
C PHE A 571 -1.67 27.15 7.44
N ILE A 572 -2.27 27.95 8.33
CA ILE A 572 -1.64 29.12 8.93
C ILE A 572 -1.54 28.89 10.43
N ASP A 573 -0.32 28.64 10.90
CA ASP A 573 -0.02 28.53 12.31
C ASP A 573 0.23 29.92 12.90
N THR A 574 -0.77 30.44 13.61
CA THR A 574 -0.71 31.79 14.17
C THR A 574 0.11 31.89 15.45
N HIS A 575 0.58 30.76 16.02
CA HIS A 575 1.40 30.76 17.22
C HIS A 575 2.18 29.45 17.42
N ILE A 576 3.51 29.53 17.37
CA ILE A 576 4.40 28.38 17.52
C ILE A 576 5.77 28.84 18.06
N HIS A 577 6.37 28.10 19.00
CA HIS A 577 7.75 28.35 19.43
C HIS A 577 8.69 27.36 18.74
N ALA A 578 9.34 27.79 17.65
CA ALA A 578 10.27 26.93 16.91
C ALA A 578 11.40 26.40 17.80
N SER A 579 11.82 27.22 18.76
CA SER A 579 12.90 26.93 19.71
C SER A 579 12.57 25.80 20.68
N GLN A 580 11.28 25.50 20.85
CA GLN A 580 10.82 24.50 21.80
C GLN A 580 10.48 23.17 21.14
N TYR A 581 10.53 23.06 19.81
CA TYR A 581 10.24 21.82 19.08
C TYR A 581 10.90 20.55 19.66
N PRO A 582 12.16 20.55 20.17
CA PRO A 582 12.76 19.35 20.75
C PRO A 582 12.06 18.83 22.00
N ASN A 583 11.25 19.66 22.66
CA ASN A 583 10.46 19.30 23.83
C ASN A 583 9.01 18.91 23.47
N ALA A 584 8.63 18.85 22.19
CA ALA A 584 7.28 18.45 21.81
C ALA A 584 6.93 17.07 22.40
N GLY A 585 5.89 17.02 23.25
CA GLY A 585 5.49 15.83 24.01
C GLY A 585 6.19 15.63 25.36
N ILE A 586 7.08 16.55 25.77
CA ILE A 586 7.84 16.51 27.02
C ILE A 586 7.37 17.62 27.97
N PHE A 587 6.30 17.32 28.71
CA PHE A 587 5.78 18.19 29.79
C PHE A 587 5.33 17.41 31.04
N GLY A 588 5.14 16.09 30.96
CA GLY A 588 4.81 15.27 32.14
C GLY A 588 3.51 15.70 32.83
N LYS A 589 3.55 15.99 34.13
CA LYS A 589 2.39 16.47 34.93
C LYS A 589 2.49 17.96 35.30
N THR A 590 3.44 18.70 34.73
CA THR A 590 3.66 20.10 35.09
C THR A 590 2.56 21.00 34.54
N THR A 591 2.32 22.12 35.20
CA THR A 591 1.54 23.24 34.65
C THR A 591 2.48 24.30 34.06
N LEU A 592 1.96 25.37 33.46
CA LEU A 592 2.73 26.39 32.72
C LEU A 592 4.02 26.86 33.41
N MET A 593 3.95 27.31 34.67
CA MET A 593 5.11 27.92 35.35
C MET A 593 6.22 26.90 35.63
N ASP A 594 5.86 25.71 36.15
CA ASP A 594 6.83 24.64 36.40
C ASP A 594 7.43 24.12 35.09
N TRP A 595 6.63 24.06 34.03
CA TRP A 595 7.07 23.64 32.71
C TRP A 595 8.09 24.62 32.10
N LEU A 596 7.84 25.93 32.23
CA LEU A 596 8.75 26.97 31.74
C LEU A 596 10.15 26.84 32.37
N GLU A 597 10.21 26.67 33.69
CA GLU A 597 11.47 26.53 34.42
C GLU A 597 12.16 25.20 34.13
N THR A 598 11.41 24.10 34.06
CA THR A 598 11.96 22.74 33.94
C THR A 598 12.46 22.44 32.52
N TYR A 599 11.72 22.84 31.49
CA TYR A 599 11.96 22.40 30.12
C TYR A 599 12.24 23.55 29.15
N THR A 600 11.45 24.62 29.22
CA THR A 600 11.42 25.67 28.19
C THR A 600 12.64 26.59 28.24
N PHE A 601 12.92 27.25 29.36
CA PHE A 601 14.08 28.15 29.47
C PHE A 601 15.41 27.42 29.24
N PRO A 602 15.64 26.19 29.76
CA PRO A 602 16.84 25.43 29.44
C PRO A 602 16.99 25.14 27.94
N MET A 603 15.92 24.72 27.25
CA MET A 603 15.98 24.42 25.82
C MET A 603 16.25 25.68 25.00
N GLU A 604 15.50 26.76 25.21
CA GLU A 604 15.67 28.00 24.47
C GLU A 604 17.07 28.62 24.68
N SER A 605 17.58 28.62 25.92
CA SER A 605 18.94 29.08 26.23
C SER A 605 20.02 28.28 25.48
N SER A 606 19.83 26.96 25.36
CA SER A 606 20.77 26.09 24.67
C SER A 606 20.88 26.33 23.16
N LEU A 607 19.89 27.01 22.56
CA LEU A 607 19.91 27.39 21.14
C LEU A 607 20.72 28.64 20.86
N SER A 608 21.38 29.23 21.87
CA SER A 608 22.48 30.18 21.65
C SER A 608 23.65 29.56 20.88
N ASP A 609 23.76 28.22 20.87
CA ASP A 609 24.62 27.48 19.93
C ASP A 609 24.02 27.50 18.50
N PRO A 610 24.67 28.17 17.53
CA PRO A 610 24.19 28.26 16.16
C PRO A 610 23.94 26.91 15.47
N LYS A 611 24.75 25.89 15.76
CA LYS A 611 24.59 24.56 15.13
C LYS A 611 23.36 23.85 15.64
N LYS A 612 23.10 23.97 16.94
CA LYS A 612 21.90 23.42 17.56
C LYS A 612 20.66 24.16 17.05
N ALA A 613 20.70 25.48 17.00
CA ALA A 613 19.65 26.31 16.40
C ALA A 613 19.32 25.88 14.97
N GLN A 614 20.33 25.76 14.11
CA GLN A 614 20.16 25.33 12.73
C GLN A 614 19.48 23.96 12.65
N THR A 615 19.93 22.98 13.43
CA THR A 615 19.37 21.62 13.45
C THR A 615 17.89 21.62 13.87
N VAL A 616 17.58 22.29 14.98
CA VAL A 616 16.22 22.34 15.53
C VAL A 616 15.27 23.06 14.59
N TYR A 617 15.65 24.23 14.09
CA TYR A 617 14.79 25.02 13.22
C TYR A 617 14.57 24.36 11.86
N THR A 618 15.60 23.77 11.25
CA THR A 618 15.43 23.00 10.02
C THR A 618 14.41 21.87 10.21
N GLN A 619 14.47 21.14 11.32
CA GLN A 619 13.54 20.05 11.56
C GLN A 619 12.12 20.55 11.85
N CYS A 620 11.96 21.63 12.62
CA CYS A 620 10.67 22.26 12.89
C CYS A 620 9.99 22.73 11.59
N ILE A 621 10.72 23.45 10.73
CA ILE A 621 10.20 23.94 9.44
C ILE A 621 9.81 22.80 8.51
N LYS A 622 10.67 21.76 8.38
CA LYS A 622 10.34 20.58 7.57
C LYS A 622 9.08 19.89 8.07
N ARG A 623 8.93 19.75 9.39
CA ARG A 623 7.78 19.08 9.99
C ARG A 623 6.49 19.87 9.82
N THR A 624 6.52 21.19 10.02
CA THR A 624 5.32 22.03 9.80
C THR A 624 4.91 22.04 8.33
N LEU A 625 5.87 22.15 7.39
CA LEU A 625 5.60 22.05 5.95
C LEU A 625 5.00 20.69 5.56
N SER A 626 5.50 19.57 6.10
CA SER A 626 4.93 18.25 5.82
C SER A 626 3.49 18.07 6.33
N HIS A 627 3.05 18.88 7.29
CA HIS A 627 1.65 18.92 7.75
C HIS A 627 0.82 20.00 7.04
N GLY A 628 1.32 20.58 5.95
CA GLY A 628 0.60 21.56 5.15
C GLY A 628 0.63 22.99 5.71
N THR A 629 1.41 23.29 6.75
CA THR A 629 1.57 24.66 7.28
C THR A 629 2.48 25.47 6.38
N THR A 630 1.89 26.32 5.53
CA THR A 630 2.62 27.20 4.59
C THR A 630 3.02 28.53 5.24
N THR A 631 2.26 28.99 6.25
CA THR A 631 2.53 30.22 7.00
C THR A 631 2.62 29.94 8.49
N ALA A 632 3.65 30.46 9.17
CA ALA A 632 3.81 30.30 10.62
C ALA A 632 4.27 31.58 11.34
N SER A 633 3.71 31.86 12.51
CA SER A 633 4.16 32.93 13.41
C SER A 633 5.02 32.37 14.53
N TYR A 634 6.33 32.47 14.34
CA TYR A 634 7.34 31.88 15.19
C TYR A 634 7.79 32.79 16.33
N TYR A 635 7.78 32.24 17.53
CA TYR A 635 8.62 32.66 18.64
C TYR A 635 9.97 31.95 18.52
N ALA A 636 11.05 32.73 18.48
CA ALA A 636 12.41 32.24 18.47
C ALA A 636 12.96 32.16 19.90
N THR A 637 14.06 32.87 20.17
CA THR A 637 14.69 32.98 21.50
C THR A 637 15.09 34.44 21.72
N ILE A 638 15.71 34.76 22.86
CA ILE A 638 16.33 36.09 23.08
C ILE A 638 17.61 36.28 22.23
N SER A 639 18.16 35.23 21.64
CA SER A 639 19.42 35.28 20.86
C SER A 639 19.20 35.85 19.46
N VAL A 640 19.88 36.95 19.13
CA VAL A 640 19.86 37.55 17.78
C VAL A 640 20.39 36.57 16.73
N PRO A 641 21.58 35.96 16.87
CA PRO A 641 22.08 35.00 15.88
C PRO A 641 21.10 33.85 15.63
N SER A 642 20.51 33.28 16.69
CA SER A 642 19.59 32.16 16.57
C SER A 642 18.29 32.57 15.88
N THR A 643 17.76 33.76 16.19
CA THR A 643 16.57 34.30 15.52
C THR A 643 16.83 34.54 14.03
N ASN A 644 18.01 35.04 13.68
CA ASN A 644 18.41 35.27 12.29
C ASN A 644 18.54 33.95 11.52
N ILE A 645 19.09 32.89 12.14
CA ILE A 645 19.15 31.54 11.54
C ILE A 645 17.74 31.01 11.23
N LEU A 646 16.76 31.21 12.13
CA LEU A 646 15.38 30.79 11.87
C LEU A 646 14.82 31.51 10.63
N ALA A 647 15.03 32.83 10.51
CA ALA A 647 14.61 33.61 9.35
C ALA A 647 15.26 33.13 8.04
N ASP A 648 16.58 32.92 8.05
CA ASP A 648 17.33 32.40 6.89
C ASP A 648 16.80 31.03 6.46
N LEU A 649 16.51 30.15 7.42
CA LEU A 649 16.00 28.81 7.15
C LEU A 649 14.57 28.85 6.60
N CYS A 650 13.65 29.63 7.17
CA CYS A 650 12.30 29.80 6.64
C CYS A 650 12.34 30.28 5.19
N LEU A 651 13.17 31.28 4.87
CA LEU A 651 13.35 31.79 3.52
C LEU A 651 13.89 30.71 2.58
N SER A 652 14.94 29.99 3.00
CA SER A 652 15.56 28.93 2.17
C SER A 652 14.64 27.76 1.89
N HIS A 653 13.73 27.44 2.81
CA HIS A 653 12.73 26.40 2.66
C HIS A 653 11.44 26.88 1.97
N GLY A 654 11.32 28.18 1.68
CA GLY A 654 10.15 28.77 1.04
C GLY A 654 8.91 28.82 1.94
N GLN A 655 9.05 28.70 3.26
CA GLN A 655 7.93 28.85 4.20
C GLN A 655 7.70 30.33 4.49
N ARG A 656 6.47 30.80 4.37
CA ARG A 656 6.10 32.15 4.81
C ARG A 656 6.15 32.20 6.34
N ALA A 657 6.81 33.19 6.90
CA ALA A 657 7.04 33.22 8.34
C ALA A 657 7.00 34.63 8.93
N PHE A 658 6.39 34.75 10.11
CA PHE A 658 6.56 35.88 11.00
C PHE A 658 7.57 35.47 12.06
N VAL A 659 8.77 36.07 12.06
CA VAL A 659 9.88 35.62 12.91
C VAL A 659 10.15 36.65 14.02
N GLY A 660 9.97 36.20 15.26
CA GLY A 660 10.01 37.06 16.43
C GLY A 660 11.12 36.70 17.42
N ARG A 661 12.00 37.67 17.70
CA ARG A 661 12.95 37.58 18.81
C ARG A 661 12.19 37.79 20.12
N CYS A 662 12.22 36.80 21.01
CA CYS A 662 11.60 36.90 22.33
C CYS A 662 12.27 38.02 23.15
N CYS A 663 11.47 38.87 23.78
CA CYS A 663 11.92 39.92 24.71
C CYS A 663 11.53 39.54 26.14
N MET A 664 12.51 39.51 27.04
CA MET A 664 12.39 39.03 28.42
C MET A 664 13.41 39.73 29.32
N ASP A 665 13.10 40.87 29.94
CA ASP A 665 14.02 41.63 30.81
C ASP A 665 13.69 41.53 32.31
N ARG A 666 12.66 40.75 32.67
CA ARG A 666 12.20 40.56 34.05
C ARG A 666 11.76 39.11 34.31
N LEU A 667 11.73 38.70 35.58
CA LEU A 667 11.21 37.40 36.07
C LEU A 667 11.53 36.19 35.18
N SER A 668 12.76 36.16 34.69
CA SER A 668 13.32 35.08 33.88
C SER A 668 14.67 34.69 34.50
N PRO A 669 15.13 33.43 34.32
CA PRO A 669 16.40 32.98 34.90
C PRO A 669 17.58 33.85 34.45
N ASP A 670 18.54 34.09 35.34
CA ASP A 670 19.68 34.99 35.05
C ASP A 670 20.50 34.54 33.82
N TYR A 671 20.50 33.24 33.50
CA TYR A 671 21.19 32.68 32.33
C TYR A 671 20.40 32.81 31.02
N TYR A 672 19.14 33.25 31.08
CA TYR A 672 18.24 33.36 29.93
C TYR A 672 17.28 34.55 30.11
N ARG A 673 17.86 35.74 30.13
CA ARG A 673 17.17 37.02 30.28
C ARG A 673 17.93 38.11 29.51
N ASP A 674 17.19 39.06 28.94
CA ASP A 674 17.76 40.31 28.43
C ASP A 674 18.51 41.04 29.55
N VAL A 675 19.67 41.62 29.20
CA VAL A 675 20.49 42.37 30.16
C VAL A 675 19.72 43.59 30.71
N SER A 676 18.94 44.24 29.86
CA SER A 676 18.06 45.36 30.18
C SER A 676 17.02 45.57 29.08
N ALA A 677 15.98 46.36 29.36
CA ALA A 677 15.03 46.82 28.35
C ALA A 677 15.74 47.45 27.13
N ALA A 678 16.67 48.38 27.38
CA ALA A 678 17.42 49.07 26.32
C ALA A 678 18.22 48.11 25.43
N GLN A 679 18.92 47.13 26.01
CA GLN A 679 19.67 46.14 25.22
C GLN A 679 18.73 45.23 24.44
N GLY A 680 17.66 44.73 25.06
CA GLY A 680 16.69 43.87 24.36
C GLY A 680 16.00 44.58 23.19
N LEU A 681 15.71 45.88 23.31
CA LEU A 681 15.17 46.68 22.20
C LEU A 681 16.19 46.85 21.06
N GLN A 682 17.47 47.05 21.39
CA GLN A 682 18.54 47.10 20.39
C GLN A 682 18.68 45.77 19.66
N ASP A 683 18.66 44.66 20.39
CA ASP A 683 18.77 43.31 19.85
C ASP A 683 17.56 42.96 18.95
N THR A 684 16.35 43.37 19.35
CA THR A 684 15.15 43.26 18.51
C THR A 684 15.32 44.02 17.18
N ARG A 685 15.87 45.24 17.22
CA ARG A 685 16.18 46.01 15.99
C ARG A 685 17.23 45.31 15.12
N ALA A 686 18.21 44.62 15.72
CA ALA A 686 19.22 43.88 14.98
C ALA A 686 18.60 42.71 14.19
N SER A 687 17.68 41.94 14.77
CA SER A 687 16.96 40.89 14.04
C SER A 687 16.02 41.46 12.96
N ILE A 688 15.34 42.58 13.23
CA ILE A 688 14.53 43.28 12.21
C ILE A 688 15.39 43.69 11.01
N ALA A 689 16.57 44.24 11.26
CA ALA A 689 17.50 44.67 10.21
C ALA A 689 18.01 43.48 9.38
N HIS A 690 18.32 42.35 10.02
CA HIS A 690 18.71 41.12 9.32
C HIS A 690 17.60 40.61 8.39
N ILE A 691 16.38 40.44 8.92
CA ILE A 691 15.23 39.96 8.13
C ILE A 691 14.98 40.89 6.94
N SER A 692 15.01 42.21 7.16
CA SER A 692 14.84 43.20 6.09
C SER A 692 15.99 43.22 5.08
N SER A 693 17.15 42.65 5.40
CA SER A 693 18.27 42.52 4.46
C SER A 693 18.14 41.30 3.54
N ILE A 694 17.57 40.20 4.05
CA ILE A 694 17.39 38.96 3.30
C ILE A 694 16.09 38.93 2.49
N ASP A 695 15.05 39.64 2.95
CA ASP A 695 13.78 39.84 2.24
C ASP A 695 13.30 41.30 2.38
N PRO A 696 13.82 42.23 1.56
CA PRO A 696 13.55 43.67 1.70
C PRO A 696 12.09 44.09 1.53
N THR A 697 11.28 43.24 0.89
CA THR A 697 9.85 43.48 0.68
C THR A 697 8.97 42.78 1.71
N HIS A 698 9.57 41.95 2.59
CA HIS A 698 8.86 41.01 3.47
C HIS A 698 7.85 40.17 2.70
N ALA A 699 8.24 39.69 1.51
CA ALA A 699 7.37 38.89 0.65
C ALA A 699 6.99 37.58 1.34
N LEU A 700 7.98 36.91 1.96
CA LEU A 700 7.82 35.66 2.71
C LEU A 700 8.14 35.84 4.19
N ILE A 701 9.15 36.63 4.55
CA ILE A 701 9.62 36.73 5.94
C ILE A 701 9.32 38.12 6.50
N THR A 702 8.44 38.16 7.51
CA THR A 702 8.06 39.39 8.20
C THR A 702 8.62 39.39 9.64
N PRO A 703 9.32 40.43 10.09
CA PRO A 703 9.67 40.55 11.51
C PRO A 703 8.41 40.73 12.37
N ILE A 704 8.36 40.11 13.55
CA ILE A 704 7.25 40.32 14.50
C ILE A 704 7.78 40.63 15.90
N LEU A 705 7.25 41.70 16.51
CA LEU A 705 7.65 42.13 17.85
C LEU A 705 7.09 41.18 18.89
N THR A 706 7.95 40.63 19.74
CA THR A 706 7.60 39.46 20.58
C THR A 706 7.93 39.70 22.05
N PRO A 707 7.20 40.58 22.76
CA PRO A 707 7.20 40.51 24.22
C PRO A 707 6.63 39.14 24.62
N ARG A 708 7.41 38.30 25.30
CA ARG A 708 6.98 36.91 25.55
C ARG A 708 5.61 36.88 26.25
N PHE A 709 5.52 37.57 27.38
CA PHE A 709 4.31 37.78 28.17
C PHE A 709 4.56 38.90 29.20
N ALA A 710 3.52 39.55 29.73
CA ALA A 710 3.68 40.70 30.62
C ALA A 710 4.57 40.45 31.87
N PRO A 711 4.55 39.26 32.52
CA PRO A 711 5.47 38.97 33.63
C PRO A 711 6.96 39.11 33.26
N SER A 712 7.36 38.72 32.05
CA SER A 712 8.76 38.77 31.62
C SER A 712 9.22 40.13 31.12
N CYS A 713 8.32 41.09 30.94
CA CYS A 713 8.63 42.39 30.36
C CYS A 713 8.39 43.52 31.36
N THR A 714 9.37 44.39 31.55
CA THR A 714 9.14 45.68 32.24
C THR A 714 8.27 46.60 31.41
N SER A 715 7.68 47.62 32.05
CA SER A 715 6.98 48.70 31.33
C SER A 715 7.87 49.43 30.34
N GLU A 716 9.16 49.57 30.64
CA GLU A 716 10.14 50.18 29.73
C GLU A 716 10.30 49.34 28.45
N MET A 717 10.47 48.03 28.58
CA MET A 717 10.52 47.11 27.44
C MET A 717 9.23 47.19 26.60
N MET A 718 8.05 47.13 27.24
CA MET A 718 6.77 47.16 26.54
C MET A 718 6.51 48.48 25.80
N HIS A 719 6.78 49.63 26.42
CA HIS A 719 6.70 50.93 25.74
C HIS A 719 7.72 51.05 24.60
N GLY A 720 8.92 50.51 24.78
CA GLY A 720 9.94 50.51 23.72
C GLY A 720 9.51 49.69 22.50
N LEU A 721 8.91 48.51 22.72
CA LEU A 721 8.37 47.68 21.64
C LEU A 721 7.19 48.38 20.95
N SER A 722 6.31 49.03 21.71
CA SER A 722 5.25 49.88 21.16
C SER A 722 5.81 51.01 20.29
N ALA A 723 6.88 51.68 20.72
CA ALA A 723 7.55 52.69 19.90
C ALA A 723 8.12 52.11 18.59
N ILE A 724 8.72 50.91 18.62
CA ILE A 724 9.16 50.21 17.40
C ILE A 724 7.97 49.90 16.50
N HIS A 725 6.85 49.44 17.06
CA HIS A 725 5.62 49.20 16.30
C HIS A 725 5.13 50.47 15.60
N GLN A 726 5.07 51.60 16.31
CA GLN A 726 4.64 52.87 15.70
C GLN A 726 5.59 53.36 14.61
N GLU A 727 6.90 53.11 14.76
CA GLU A 727 7.92 53.48 13.77
C GLU A 727 7.85 52.60 12.51
N THR A 728 7.60 51.31 12.67
CA THR A 728 7.81 50.30 11.61
C THR A 728 6.53 49.66 11.09
N ASN A 729 5.41 49.83 11.80
CA ASN A 729 4.13 49.16 11.56
C ASN A 729 4.22 47.61 11.53
N LEU A 730 5.22 47.04 12.21
CA LEU A 730 5.43 45.60 12.34
C LEU A 730 4.38 44.96 13.26
N PRO A 731 3.95 43.71 13.02
CA PRO A 731 3.03 43.02 13.92
C PRO A 731 3.62 42.78 15.31
N ILE A 732 2.75 42.45 16.27
CA ILE A 732 3.10 42.12 17.65
C ILE A 732 2.51 40.74 17.97
N GLN A 733 3.22 39.89 18.70
CA GLN A 733 2.68 38.67 19.28
C GLN A 733 3.04 38.56 20.76
N THR A 734 2.09 38.13 21.59
CA THR A 734 2.33 37.87 23.03
C THR A 734 1.33 36.85 23.59
N HIS A 735 1.62 36.26 24.75
CA HIS A 735 0.68 35.41 25.49
C HIS A 735 -0.32 36.24 26.31
N ILE A 736 -1.55 35.74 26.47
CA ILE A 736 -2.55 36.36 27.33
C ILE A 736 -3.46 35.35 28.05
N SER A 737 -3.72 35.62 29.33
CA SER A 737 -4.76 34.97 30.17
C SER A 737 -4.86 33.46 29.93
N GLU A 738 -3.71 32.79 29.97
CA GLU A 738 -3.62 31.36 29.69
C GLU A 738 -3.90 30.55 30.97
N ASN A 739 -3.27 30.93 32.08
CA ASN A 739 -3.32 30.18 33.32
C ASN A 739 -3.68 31.06 34.53
N HIS A 740 -4.42 30.51 35.49
CA HIS A 740 -4.78 31.24 36.72
C HIS A 740 -3.57 31.75 37.52
N GLY A 741 -2.50 30.94 37.63
CA GLY A 741 -1.28 31.35 38.34
C GLY A 741 -0.54 32.51 37.65
N GLU A 742 -0.53 32.50 36.31
CA GLU A 742 -0.02 33.59 35.49
C GLU A 742 -0.83 34.87 35.70
N MET A 743 -2.17 34.80 35.66
CA MET A 743 -3.04 35.96 35.86
C MET A 743 -2.85 36.61 37.24
N GLU A 744 -2.73 35.79 38.30
CA GLU A 744 -2.45 36.28 39.65
C GLU A 744 -1.07 36.94 39.75
N LEU A 745 -0.07 36.45 39.01
CA LEU A 745 1.25 37.08 38.93
C LEU A 745 1.17 38.43 38.20
N VAL A 746 0.44 38.51 37.08
CA VAL A 746 0.24 39.78 36.35
C VAL A 746 -0.43 40.81 37.24
N LYS A 747 -1.49 40.44 37.96
CA LYS A 747 -2.20 41.33 38.89
C LYS A 747 -1.29 41.88 39.98
N LYS A 748 -0.33 41.08 40.49
CA LYS A 748 0.67 41.54 41.47
C LYS A 748 1.69 42.49 40.88
N LEU A 749 2.10 42.28 39.62
CA LEU A 749 3.13 43.08 38.95
C LEU A 749 2.59 44.40 38.38
N PHE A 750 1.30 44.44 38.05
CA PHE A 750 0.63 45.60 37.46
C PHE A 750 -0.67 45.93 38.23
N PRO A 751 -0.57 46.26 39.54
CA PRO A 751 -1.75 46.47 40.39
C PRO A 751 -2.60 47.68 39.98
N ASP A 752 -2.01 48.61 39.22
CA ASP A 752 -2.70 49.81 38.71
C ASP A 752 -3.56 49.52 37.47
N GLN A 753 -3.47 48.32 36.91
CA GLN A 753 -4.26 47.90 35.74
C GLN A 753 -5.43 47.00 36.18
N PRO A 754 -6.63 47.17 35.60
CA PRO A 754 -7.82 46.46 36.04
C PRO A 754 -7.79 44.95 35.71
N ASN A 755 -7.09 44.55 34.66
CA ASN A 755 -6.98 43.17 34.18
C ASN A 755 -5.74 42.99 33.29
N TYR A 756 -5.51 41.76 32.80
CA TYR A 756 -4.32 41.43 32.02
C TYR A 756 -4.32 42.18 30.68
N THR A 757 -5.43 42.14 29.93
CA THR A 757 -5.55 42.86 28.66
C THR A 757 -5.23 44.36 28.78
N ALA A 758 -5.70 45.01 29.85
CA ALA A 758 -5.44 46.43 30.09
C ALA A 758 -3.95 46.74 30.33
N VAL A 759 -3.14 45.76 30.78
CA VAL A 759 -1.68 45.92 30.82
C VAL A 759 -1.16 46.17 29.41
N TYR A 760 -1.49 45.32 28.44
CA TYR A 760 -1.02 45.52 27.07
C TYR A 760 -1.61 46.80 26.44
N ASP A 761 -2.86 47.17 26.75
CA ASP A 761 -3.47 48.42 26.25
C ASP A 761 -2.73 49.65 26.78
N ALA A 762 -2.47 49.70 28.10
CA ALA A 762 -1.79 50.81 28.74
C ALA A 762 -0.35 51.03 28.22
N HIS A 763 0.27 49.98 27.67
CA HIS A 763 1.59 50.06 27.06
C HIS A 763 1.57 50.20 25.53
N GLY A 764 0.38 50.35 24.93
CA GLY A 764 0.21 50.53 23.48
C GLY A 764 0.53 49.29 22.64
N LEU A 765 0.47 48.10 23.25
CA LEU A 765 0.73 46.82 22.60
C LEU A 765 -0.55 46.14 22.09
N LEU A 766 -1.75 46.68 22.35
CA LEU A 766 -2.99 46.22 21.72
C LEU A 766 -3.28 47.02 20.45
N THR A 767 -3.03 46.38 19.32
CA THR A 767 -3.17 47.00 18.00
C THR A 767 -3.92 46.07 17.05
N PRO A 768 -4.36 46.56 15.87
CA PRO A 768 -4.94 45.71 14.83
C PRO A 768 -3.98 44.64 14.28
N LYS A 769 -2.68 44.70 14.59
CA LYS A 769 -1.68 43.70 14.17
C LYS A 769 -1.12 42.90 15.36
N THR A 770 -1.86 42.86 16.46
CA THR A 770 -1.47 42.11 17.66
C THR A 770 -2.13 40.74 17.66
N ILE A 771 -1.32 39.70 17.84
CA ILE A 771 -1.71 38.31 18.00
C ILE A 771 -1.57 37.94 19.47
N LEU A 772 -2.70 37.62 20.11
CA LEU A 772 -2.78 37.24 21.50
C LEU A 772 -2.99 35.72 21.61
N ALA A 773 -1.98 34.99 22.06
CA ALA A 773 -2.08 33.54 22.19
C ALA A 773 -2.89 33.12 23.43
N HIS A 774 -3.60 31.99 23.30
CA HIS A 774 -4.39 31.29 24.31
C HIS A 774 -5.75 31.90 24.60
N ALA A 775 -5.81 33.03 25.31
CA ALA A 775 -7.05 33.72 25.67
C ALA A 775 -8.10 32.81 26.37
N VAL A 776 -7.64 31.98 27.31
CA VAL A 776 -8.48 30.96 27.97
C VAL A 776 -9.44 31.59 28.98
N HIS A 777 -8.94 32.50 29.81
CA HIS A 777 -9.63 33.03 30.99
C HIS A 777 -10.03 34.50 30.86
N LEU A 778 -10.29 34.96 29.63
CA LEU A 778 -10.70 36.35 29.41
C LEU A 778 -12.06 36.65 30.04
N SER A 779 -12.14 37.80 30.70
CA SER A 779 -13.40 38.41 31.12
C SER A 779 -14.11 39.12 29.97
N GLU A 780 -15.39 39.48 30.17
CA GLU A 780 -16.18 40.20 29.17
C GLU A 780 -15.58 41.57 28.83
N ASP A 781 -15.09 42.31 29.83
CA ASP A 781 -14.41 43.59 29.64
C ASP A 781 -13.12 43.43 28.83
N GLU A 782 -12.37 42.35 29.04
CA GLU A 782 -11.16 42.05 28.29
C GLU A 782 -11.45 41.73 26.82
N VAL A 783 -12.48 40.91 26.55
CA VAL A 783 -12.90 40.61 25.17
C VAL A 783 -13.41 41.85 24.46
N LYS A 784 -14.18 42.70 25.16
CA LYS A 784 -14.64 43.98 24.62
C LYS A 784 -13.45 44.88 24.26
N LEU A 785 -12.45 44.99 25.13
CA LEU A 785 -11.25 45.79 24.88
C LEU A 785 -10.44 45.25 23.68
N ILE A 786 -10.26 43.93 23.59
CA ILE A 786 -9.60 43.27 22.45
C ILE A 786 -10.32 43.62 21.14
N LYS A 787 -11.65 43.51 21.12
CA LYS A 787 -12.48 43.88 19.96
C LYS A 787 -12.33 45.36 19.60
N GLU A 788 -12.39 46.25 20.58
CA GLU A 788 -12.25 47.70 20.38
C GLU A 788 -10.88 48.06 19.78
N ARG A 789 -9.81 47.37 20.18
CA ARG A 789 -8.45 47.53 19.64
C ARG A 789 -8.19 46.73 18.37
N ARG A 790 -9.12 45.85 17.99
CA ARG A 790 -9.03 44.92 16.85
C ARG A 790 -7.83 43.97 16.94
N SER A 791 -7.38 43.68 18.16
CA SER A 791 -6.37 42.64 18.37
C SER A 791 -7.01 41.27 18.13
N LYS A 792 -6.19 40.32 17.72
CA LYS A 792 -6.64 38.99 17.29
C LYS A 792 -6.18 37.91 18.25
N ILE A 793 -6.83 36.76 18.22
CA ILE A 793 -6.54 35.65 19.11
C ILE A 793 -5.96 34.47 18.33
N SER A 794 -4.90 33.88 18.85
CA SER A 794 -4.43 32.55 18.45
C SER A 794 -4.92 31.50 19.45
N HIS A 795 -5.90 30.70 19.05
CA HIS A 795 -6.40 29.60 19.87
C HIS A 795 -5.45 28.39 19.79
N CYS A 796 -4.94 27.97 20.94
CA CYS A 796 -3.93 26.90 21.04
C CYS A 796 -4.47 25.69 21.84
N PRO A 797 -5.49 24.97 21.32
CA PRO A 797 -6.25 23.99 22.10
C PRO A 797 -5.43 22.79 22.57
N VAL A 798 -4.44 22.37 21.77
CA VAL A 798 -3.55 21.25 22.12
C VAL A 798 -2.73 21.60 23.37
N SER A 799 -2.11 22.78 23.37
CA SER A 799 -1.36 23.28 24.52
C SER A 799 -2.27 23.50 25.72
N ASN A 800 -3.38 24.22 25.54
CA ASN A 800 -4.28 24.56 26.64
C ASN A 800 -4.80 23.30 27.37
N SER A 801 -5.03 22.22 26.64
CA SER A 801 -5.42 20.93 27.20
C SER A 801 -4.23 20.20 27.86
N SER A 802 -3.08 20.16 27.20
CA SER A 802 -1.90 19.39 27.63
C SER A 802 -1.33 19.87 28.98
N ILE A 803 -1.27 21.18 29.19
CA ILE A 803 -0.74 21.78 30.43
C ILE A 803 -1.84 22.25 31.40
N THR A 804 -3.08 21.78 31.19
CA THR A 804 -4.23 22.05 32.07
C THR A 804 -4.48 23.56 32.27
N SER A 805 -4.28 24.36 31.21
CA SER A 805 -4.55 25.79 31.23
C SER A 805 -6.06 26.05 31.28
N GLY A 806 -6.85 25.31 30.50
CA GLY A 806 -8.32 25.33 30.53
C GLY A 806 -8.96 25.23 29.14
N THR A 807 -10.26 25.51 29.05
CA THR A 807 -11.04 25.44 27.80
C THR A 807 -11.42 26.84 27.33
N ALA A 808 -10.73 27.36 26.31
CA ALA A 808 -11.04 28.68 25.74
C ALA A 808 -12.45 28.72 25.12
N LYS A 809 -13.21 29.78 25.40
CA LYS A 809 -14.60 29.96 24.94
C LYS A 809 -14.66 30.56 23.53
N ILE A 810 -14.20 29.80 22.52
CA ILE A 810 -14.01 30.29 21.15
C ILE A 810 -15.31 30.77 20.49
N ARG A 811 -16.40 29.99 20.54
CA ARG A 811 -17.71 30.41 20.02
C ARG A 811 -18.14 31.77 20.58
N TRP A 812 -18.03 31.93 21.90
CA TRP A 812 -18.43 33.18 22.57
C TRP A 812 -17.63 34.38 22.04
N MET A 813 -16.31 34.23 21.87
CA MET A 813 -15.47 35.30 21.32
C MET A 813 -15.76 35.58 19.83
N LEU A 814 -16.02 34.55 19.03
CA LEU A 814 -16.46 34.71 17.63
C LEU A 814 -17.79 35.46 17.54
N ASN A 815 -18.76 35.13 18.40
CA ASN A 815 -20.06 35.83 18.45
C ASN A 815 -19.91 37.30 18.87
N GLN A 816 -18.86 37.62 19.63
CA GLN A 816 -18.49 39.01 19.93
C GLN A 816 -17.76 39.69 18.78
N GLY A 817 -17.41 39.00 17.69
CA GLY A 817 -16.73 39.56 16.52
C GLY A 817 -15.22 39.72 16.70
N VAL A 818 -14.60 38.92 17.59
CA VAL A 818 -13.14 38.82 17.68
C VAL A 818 -12.64 37.89 16.58
N GLU A 819 -11.55 38.28 15.92
CA GLU A 819 -10.89 37.46 14.90
C GLU A 819 -9.97 36.43 15.54
N ILE A 820 -10.11 35.17 15.11
CA ILE A 820 -9.45 34.02 15.73
C ILE A 820 -8.81 33.14 14.67
N GLY A 821 -7.59 32.67 14.96
CA GLY A 821 -6.89 31.64 14.20
C GLY A 821 -6.46 30.49 15.11
N LEU A 822 -5.82 29.47 14.54
CA LEU A 822 -5.25 28.34 15.29
C LEU A 822 -3.75 28.49 15.47
N GLY A 823 -3.25 28.06 16.63
CA GLY A 823 -1.83 27.94 16.94
C GLY A 823 -1.50 26.53 17.43
N THR A 824 -0.35 26.00 17.03
CA THR A 824 0.13 24.71 17.57
C THR A 824 0.68 24.87 18.99
N ASP A 825 1.29 26.02 19.25
CA ASP A 825 2.00 26.35 20.48
C ASP A 825 3.00 25.26 20.90
N MET A 826 3.77 24.74 19.95
CA MET A 826 4.84 23.83 20.33
C MET A 826 5.82 24.55 21.26
N SER A 827 6.25 24.00 22.40
CA SER A 827 5.99 22.60 22.85
C SER A 827 4.97 22.43 23.98
N GLY A 828 4.24 23.49 24.34
CA GLY A 828 3.06 23.34 25.21
C GLY A 828 2.04 22.40 24.55
N GLY A 829 1.87 22.55 23.23
CA GLY A 829 1.29 21.55 22.34
C GLY A 829 2.33 20.53 21.86
N TYR A 830 1.93 19.26 21.77
CA TYR A 830 2.82 18.18 21.34
C TYR A 830 2.93 18.01 19.82
N SER A 831 2.10 18.68 19.03
CA SER A 831 1.96 18.45 17.59
C SER A 831 2.32 19.69 16.78
N ALA A 832 2.99 19.48 15.65
CA ALA A 832 3.32 20.51 14.66
C ALA A 832 2.20 20.76 13.64
N SER A 833 1.06 20.08 13.79
CA SER A 833 -0.01 20.07 12.80
C SER A 833 -1.15 21.00 13.19
N ILE A 834 -1.50 21.94 12.32
CA ILE A 834 -2.73 22.74 12.47
C ILE A 834 -3.99 21.89 12.28
N LEU A 835 -3.93 20.80 11.52
CA LEU A 835 -5.04 19.83 11.44
C LEU A 835 -5.30 19.18 12.82
N GLU A 836 -4.25 18.88 13.57
CA GLU A 836 -4.38 18.44 14.97
C GLU A 836 -4.95 19.55 15.86
N ALA A 837 -4.49 20.80 15.71
CA ALA A 837 -5.08 21.92 16.43
C ALA A 837 -6.58 22.11 16.10
N ALA A 838 -6.99 21.90 14.85
CA ALA A 838 -8.38 21.96 14.43
C ALA A 838 -9.23 20.85 15.09
N ARG A 839 -8.72 19.61 15.13
CA ARG A 839 -9.35 18.50 15.88
C ARG A 839 -9.54 18.85 17.35
N HIS A 840 -8.52 19.41 17.99
CA HIS A 840 -8.60 19.77 19.41
C HIS A 840 -9.50 20.98 19.64
N ALA A 841 -9.58 21.97 18.75
CA ALA A 841 -10.55 23.06 18.84
C ALA A 841 -12.00 22.51 18.80
N LEU A 842 -12.26 21.56 17.90
CA LEU A 842 -13.51 20.81 17.81
C LEU A 842 -13.84 20.08 19.12
N LEU A 843 -12.86 19.41 19.74
CA LEU A 843 -13.09 18.68 20.98
C LEU A 843 -13.24 19.60 22.19
N VAL A 844 -12.39 20.63 22.32
CA VAL A 844 -12.45 21.60 23.42
C VAL A 844 -13.78 22.36 23.41
N SER A 845 -14.29 22.77 22.24
CA SER A 845 -15.61 23.41 22.14
C SER A 845 -16.75 22.49 22.61
N ARG A 846 -16.66 21.18 22.34
CA ARG A 846 -17.59 20.18 22.88
C ARG A 846 -17.46 20.02 24.39
N HIS A 847 -16.27 20.11 24.96
CA HIS A 847 -16.08 20.10 26.43
C HIS A 847 -16.71 21.33 27.08
N VAL A 848 -16.61 22.51 26.45
CA VAL A 848 -17.34 23.70 26.91
C VAL A 848 -18.84 23.43 26.88
N ALA A 849 -19.35 22.82 25.81
CA ALA A 849 -20.76 22.47 25.70
C ALA A 849 -21.24 21.46 26.75
N MET A 850 -20.40 20.50 27.14
CA MET A 850 -20.69 19.58 28.25
C MET A 850 -20.89 20.32 29.59
N GLY A 851 -20.37 21.55 29.72
CA GLY A 851 -20.61 22.46 30.84
C GLY A 851 -21.98 23.14 30.86
N GLY A 852 -22.84 22.90 29.85
CA GLY A 852 -24.21 23.42 29.77
C GLY A 852 -24.46 24.47 28.66
N ASP A 853 -23.49 24.73 27.78
CA ASP A 853 -23.59 25.69 26.67
C ASP A 853 -23.54 24.98 25.30
N GLU A 854 -24.65 24.40 24.88
CA GLU A 854 -24.73 23.59 23.63
C GLU A 854 -24.28 24.36 22.38
N GLU A 855 -24.50 25.67 22.32
CA GLU A 855 -24.12 26.54 21.21
C GLU A 855 -22.60 26.72 21.08
N ALA A 856 -21.84 26.38 22.13
CA ALA A 856 -20.38 26.52 22.16
C ALA A 856 -19.65 25.66 21.12
N LYS A 857 -20.30 24.61 20.59
CA LYS A 857 -19.70 23.66 19.63
C LYS A 857 -19.27 24.38 18.35
N LEU A 858 -18.07 24.05 17.90
CA LEU A 858 -17.58 24.41 16.58
C LEU A 858 -17.86 23.28 15.59
N SER A 859 -18.11 23.63 14.33
CA SER A 859 -18.24 22.72 13.20
C SER A 859 -16.87 22.44 12.55
N ILE A 860 -16.85 21.53 11.56
CA ILE A 860 -15.63 21.20 10.82
C ILE A 860 -15.19 22.38 9.95
N GLU A 861 -16.14 23.00 9.27
CA GLU A 861 -15.97 24.19 8.43
C GLU A 861 -15.35 25.32 9.25
N GLU A 862 -15.84 25.53 10.47
CA GLU A 862 -15.34 26.58 11.35
C GLU A 862 -13.89 26.35 11.78
N VAL A 863 -13.51 25.14 12.21
CA VAL A 863 -12.12 24.91 12.62
C VAL A 863 -11.14 24.91 11.44
N LEU A 864 -11.59 24.48 10.25
CA LEU A 864 -10.82 24.62 9.02
C LEU A 864 -10.68 26.10 8.62
N TYR A 865 -11.72 26.91 8.82
CA TYR A 865 -11.65 28.36 8.65
C TYR A 865 -10.62 28.97 9.60
N LEU A 866 -10.67 28.64 10.90
CA LEU A 866 -9.70 29.13 11.87
C LEU A 866 -8.25 28.75 11.51
N GLY A 867 -8.03 27.56 10.94
CA GLY A 867 -6.72 27.10 10.46
C GLY A 867 -6.26 27.69 9.12
N THR A 868 -7.14 28.37 8.38
CA THR A 868 -6.86 28.98 7.06
C THR A 868 -7.21 30.46 7.05
N ARG A 869 -8.39 30.87 6.57
CA ARG A 869 -8.79 32.29 6.46
C ARG A 869 -8.82 33.04 7.79
N GLY A 870 -9.24 32.39 8.87
CA GLY A 870 -9.17 32.93 10.22
C GLY A 870 -7.72 33.25 10.59
N GLY A 871 -6.83 32.27 10.40
CA GLY A 871 -5.39 32.47 10.55
C GLY A 871 -4.83 33.60 9.67
N ALA A 872 -5.26 33.69 8.41
CA ALA A 872 -4.85 34.76 7.49
C ALA A 872 -5.22 36.14 8.02
N LYS A 873 -6.45 36.32 8.53
CA LYS A 873 -6.88 37.58 9.19
C LYS A 873 -6.05 37.90 10.43
N VAL A 874 -5.76 36.88 11.24
CA VAL A 874 -4.96 37.06 12.46
C VAL A 874 -3.56 37.59 12.11
N VAL A 875 -2.91 37.05 11.08
CA VAL A 875 -1.58 37.51 10.65
C VAL A 875 -1.61 38.70 9.68
N GLY A 876 -2.79 39.17 9.25
CA GLY A 876 -2.97 40.33 8.36
C GLY A 876 -2.69 40.05 6.88
N LEU A 877 -3.03 38.85 6.41
CA LEU A 877 -2.84 38.36 5.05
C LEU A 877 -4.16 37.90 4.39
N GLU A 878 -5.31 38.34 4.89
CA GLU A 878 -6.64 37.89 4.47
C GLU A 878 -6.97 38.12 2.99
N GLU A 879 -6.32 39.09 2.35
CA GLU A 879 -6.45 39.38 0.91
C GLU A 879 -5.40 38.64 0.06
N ARG A 880 -4.47 37.92 0.69
CA ARG A 880 -3.31 37.29 0.03
C ARG A 880 -3.38 35.77 0.05
N VAL A 881 -3.86 35.14 1.12
CA VAL A 881 -3.81 33.67 1.29
C VAL A 881 -5.06 33.13 1.98
N GLY A 882 -5.22 31.81 2.00
CA GLY A 882 -6.31 31.12 2.70
C GLY A 882 -7.51 30.77 1.82
N GLY A 883 -7.45 31.03 0.52
CA GLY A 883 -8.49 30.74 -0.45
C GLY A 883 -7.95 30.57 -1.88
N PHE A 884 -8.87 30.34 -2.82
CA PHE A 884 -8.58 30.13 -4.23
C PHE A 884 -9.20 31.22 -5.12
N GLU A 885 -9.05 32.49 -4.74
CA GLU A 885 -9.52 33.63 -5.52
C GLU A 885 -8.41 34.25 -6.38
N VAL A 886 -8.80 34.82 -7.52
CA VAL A 886 -7.89 35.58 -8.38
C VAL A 886 -7.29 36.75 -7.60
N GLY A 887 -5.96 36.85 -7.63
CA GLY A 887 -5.17 37.82 -6.88
C GLY A 887 -4.50 37.26 -5.62
N MET A 888 -4.95 36.10 -5.12
CA MET A 888 -4.31 35.43 -3.98
C MET A 888 -3.02 34.70 -4.40
N GLU A 889 -2.12 34.50 -3.45
CA GLU A 889 -0.88 33.74 -3.58
C GLU A 889 -1.14 32.24 -3.43
N TRP A 890 -0.37 31.43 -4.15
CA TRP A 890 -0.53 29.98 -4.26
C TRP A 890 0.05 29.20 -3.07
N ASP A 891 -0.43 29.53 -1.87
CA ASP A 891 -0.12 28.81 -0.63
C ASP A 891 -1.11 27.63 -0.51
N VAL A 892 -0.72 26.46 -1.00
CA VAL A 892 -1.62 25.29 -1.15
C VAL A 892 -0.98 23.99 -0.66
N GLN A 893 -1.82 23.04 -0.27
CA GLN A 893 -1.48 21.63 -0.06
C GLN A 893 -2.36 20.73 -0.94
N LEU A 894 -1.81 19.62 -1.43
CA LEU A 894 -2.57 18.61 -2.15
C LEU A 894 -2.89 17.46 -1.20
N VAL A 895 -4.15 17.35 -0.79
CA VAL A 895 -4.59 16.29 0.11
C VAL A 895 -4.99 15.07 -0.70
N GLY A 896 -4.41 13.91 -0.39
CA GLY A 896 -4.83 12.62 -0.92
C GLY A 896 -5.52 11.76 0.13
N LEU A 897 -6.63 11.14 -0.27
CA LEU A 897 -7.39 10.21 0.55
C LEU A 897 -7.18 8.79 0.02
N GLY A 898 -6.98 7.82 0.91
CA GLY A 898 -6.81 6.42 0.55
C GLY A 898 -8.14 5.81 0.13
N SER A 899 -8.33 5.50 -1.14
CA SER A 899 -9.40 4.59 -1.55
C SER A 899 -9.02 3.17 -1.16
N VAL A 900 -9.91 2.46 -0.46
CA VAL A 900 -9.66 1.08 -0.02
C VAL A 900 -9.43 0.12 -1.20
N GLU A 901 -9.79 0.53 -2.42
CA GLU A 901 -9.57 -0.22 -3.65
C GLU A 901 -8.21 0.07 -4.35
N GLU A 902 -7.50 1.13 -3.96
CA GLU A 902 -6.23 1.62 -4.55
C GLU A 902 -5.07 1.68 -3.53
N GLU A 903 -3.91 2.26 -3.89
CA GLU A 903 -2.73 2.38 -3.03
C GLU A 903 -3.02 3.17 -1.73
N GLU A 904 -2.38 2.78 -0.62
CA GLU A 904 -2.51 3.49 0.67
C GLU A 904 -1.95 4.93 0.56
N VAL A 905 -2.81 5.93 0.73
CA VAL A 905 -2.45 7.35 0.87
C VAL A 905 -2.85 7.82 2.26
N GLY A 906 -1.95 7.62 3.23
CA GLY A 906 -2.17 7.98 4.62
C GLY A 906 -3.26 7.17 5.34
N PRO A 907 -3.65 7.58 6.57
CA PRO A 907 -4.58 6.84 7.44
C PRO A 907 -6.08 7.04 7.12
N VAL A 908 -6.44 7.77 6.07
CA VAL A 908 -7.84 8.09 5.78
C VAL A 908 -8.40 7.11 4.75
N ASP A 909 -9.27 6.21 5.19
CA ASP A 909 -9.93 5.22 4.34
C ASP A 909 -11.28 5.74 3.78
N ILE A 910 -11.40 5.74 2.45
CA ILE A 910 -12.61 6.05 1.69
C ILE A 910 -13.16 4.76 1.05
N PHE A 911 -14.43 4.46 1.33
CA PHE A 911 -15.11 3.24 0.91
C PHE A 911 -16.03 3.44 -0.31
N GLY A 912 -16.09 4.67 -0.85
CA GLY A 912 -16.77 5.02 -2.09
C GLY A 912 -18.21 5.52 -1.93
N TRP A 913 -18.84 5.34 -0.76
CA TRP A 913 -20.20 5.83 -0.48
C TRP A 913 -20.21 7.24 0.11
N GLU A 914 -19.07 7.70 0.63
CA GLU A 914 -18.93 8.95 1.35
C GLU A 914 -19.17 10.17 0.45
N SER A 915 -20.02 11.08 0.91
CA SER A 915 -20.14 12.41 0.33
C SER A 915 -18.83 13.20 0.48
N TRP A 916 -18.68 14.33 -0.22
CA TRP A 916 -17.50 15.17 -0.05
C TRP A 916 -17.39 15.78 1.36
N ASP A 917 -18.53 16.10 1.98
CA ASP A 917 -18.55 16.51 3.39
C ASP A 917 -18.05 15.39 4.32
N ASP A 918 -18.49 14.14 4.10
CA ASP A 918 -18.01 12.97 4.85
C ASP A 918 -16.50 12.74 4.66
N ARG A 919 -15.99 12.94 3.43
CA ARG A 919 -14.57 12.81 3.10
C ARG A 919 -13.73 13.85 3.85
N ILE A 920 -14.19 15.12 3.87
CA ILE A 920 -13.51 16.19 4.62
C ILE A 920 -13.57 15.92 6.12
N ALA A 921 -14.72 15.49 6.64
CA ALA A 921 -14.84 15.09 8.04
C ALA A 921 -13.85 13.97 8.40
N LYS A 922 -13.78 12.93 7.57
CA LYS A 922 -12.82 11.83 7.75
C LYS A 922 -11.38 12.30 7.72
N TRP A 923 -11.01 13.19 6.80
CA TRP A 923 -9.67 13.77 6.74
C TRP A 923 -9.37 14.59 8.01
N VAL A 924 -10.30 15.44 8.44
CA VAL A 924 -10.11 16.23 9.66
C VAL A 924 -9.90 15.34 10.88
N PHE A 925 -10.67 14.27 11.05
CA PHE A 925 -10.53 13.41 12.23
C PHE A 925 -9.40 12.40 12.17
N ASN A 926 -9.04 11.90 10.98
CA ASN A 926 -8.11 10.77 10.84
C ASN A 926 -6.81 11.11 10.12
N GLY A 927 -6.75 12.22 9.39
CA GLY A 927 -5.62 12.56 8.53
C GLY A 927 -4.36 13.05 9.25
N ASP A 928 -3.21 12.85 8.61
CA ASP A 928 -1.88 13.31 9.05
C ASP A 928 -0.97 13.75 7.88
N ASP A 929 0.34 13.91 8.11
CA ASP A 929 1.31 14.33 7.09
C ASP A 929 1.46 13.34 5.92
N ARG A 930 0.95 12.13 6.02
CA ARG A 930 0.95 11.16 4.90
C ARG A 930 -0.16 11.43 3.89
N ASN A 931 -1.10 12.31 4.21
CA ASN A 931 -2.14 12.77 3.29
C ASN A 931 -1.71 13.99 2.47
N THR A 932 -0.59 14.66 2.80
CA THR A 932 -0.21 15.99 2.26
C THR A 932 0.96 15.96 1.28
#